data_AF-A0A7S0MDR9-F1
#
_entry.id   AF-A0A7S0MDR9-F1
#
_cell.length_a   1.000
_cell.length_b   1.000
_cell.length_c   1.000
_cell.angle_alpha   90.00
_cell.angle_beta   90.00
_cell.angle_gamma   90.00
#
_symmetry.space_group_name_H-M   'P 1'
#
loop_
_entity.id
_entity.type
_entity.pdbx_description
1 polymer ?
#
loop_
_entity_poly.entity_id
_entity_poly.type
_entity_poly.pdbx_seq_one_letter_code
_entity_poly.pdbx_strand_id
1 'polypeptide(L)'
;GSPENLESLLLMMANQYIYAGQSSIDEKKIVDPILLPDLGIWHPMAPRVFEDSAEYNAWYDAEQAPLLGIDPSKAPTVGVILQKSHINTKDECHYTSLIQELEARGSRVICVYSGGLDFSVPLEMFFTKGAVVPDSVINLTGFALVGGPASQDHDKAVETLSALNRPYLCAVPLVFQSFEEWKASELGLHPIQVALQVSLPEIDGAVEPIIYGGRDGLTGRTVPLPDRISLLADRALKWATLRIKKNKDKRLAVSIFSFPPDKGNVGTAAYLDVFGSIFAVGKELQRQGYDLGSFPSSQEELMDSILNDKEARVGSPYLNVEYKMSVDEYTNLTPYAKELEENWGRPPGQLNSDGQNLLVYGKRFGNVFIGVQPSFGYEGDPMRLLFSKSASPHHGFAAYHTYVEKVFKADALLHFGTHGSLEFMPGKQVGMSSACYPDRLINSLPNLYYYAANNPSEATIAKRRSYAATISYLTPPAENAGLYKGLKELGELVSSYKGLRENEARGPSIVNSIVASARTCNLDKDISDLPLESDDAKALTLEQRDDVVGKVYGRLMEIESRLLPCGLHTVGKPPTAEESIATLVNIASIDRPEDKVRSLPRILAESRGRDIEEIYRNNNNGVLVDVTLLQEITEAVRTSVRAMVERSTNSEGRVESVNPMQGLMER
;
A
#
# COMPACT_ATOMS: atom_id res chain seq x y z
N GLY A 1 10.67 14.34 36.13
CA GLY A 1 12.06 14.00 36.48
C GLY A 1 12.14 12.54 36.84
N SER A 2 13.34 12.02 37.11
CA SER A 2 13.51 10.65 37.60
C SER A 2 12.82 10.42 38.96
N PRO A 3 12.62 9.16 39.40
CA PRO A 3 12.14 8.86 40.75
C PRO A 3 12.94 9.58 41.84
N GLU A 4 14.26 9.67 41.69
CA GLU A 4 15.16 10.38 42.62
C GLU A 4 14.90 11.89 42.63
N ASN A 5 14.65 12.49 41.46
CA ASN A 5 14.28 13.91 41.38
C ASN A 5 12.91 14.17 42.02
N LEU A 6 11.95 13.25 41.85
CA LEU A 6 10.63 13.37 42.46
C LEU A 6 10.72 13.22 43.98
N GLU A 7 11.49 12.25 44.48
CA GLU A 7 11.74 12.09 45.91
C GLU A 7 12.42 13.33 46.50
N SER A 8 13.46 13.84 45.83
CA SER A 8 14.16 15.06 46.25
C SER A 8 13.25 16.29 46.22
N LEU A 9 12.38 16.43 45.21
CA LEU A 9 11.39 17.51 45.15
C LEU A 9 10.42 17.44 46.32
N LEU A 10 9.88 16.25 46.62
CA LEU A 10 8.95 16.05 47.73
C LEU A 10 9.62 16.31 49.08
N LEU A 11 10.85 15.83 49.27
CA LEU A 11 11.64 16.09 50.47
C LEU A 11 11.99 17.59 50.62
N MET A 12 12.35 18.25 49.52
CA MET A 12 12.61 19.70 49.50
C MET A 12 11.34 20.50 49.85
N MET A 13 10.18 20.15 49.27
CA MET A 13 8.90 20.77 49.61
C MET A 13 8.54 20.56 51.08
N ALA A 14 8.72 19.33 51.59
CA ALA A 14 8.48 19.04 53.00
C ALA A 14 9.43 19.83 53.91
N ASN A 15 10.72 19.94 53.56
CA ASN A 15 11.71 20.68 54.35
C ASN A 15 11.43 22.19 54.36
N GLN A 16 11.08 22.76 53.20
CA GLN A 16 10.89 24.20 53.04
C GLN A 16 9.52 24.71 53.53
N TYR A 17 8.45 23.94 53.35
CA TYR A 17 7.08 24.43 53.58
C TYR A 17 6.37 23.80 54.77
N ILE A 18 6.80 22.62 55.25
CA ILE A 18 6.14 21.91 56.35
C ILE A 18 7.01 21.92 57.60
N TYR A 19 8.28 21.53 57.47
CA TYR A 19 9.21 21.37 58.60
C TYR A 19 10.25 22.50 58.69
N ALA A 20 9.94 23.68 58.15
CA ALA A 20 10.85 24.82 58.13
C ALA A 20 11.39 25.14 59.54
N GLY A 21 12.70 24.99 59.73
CA GLY A 21 13.37 25.25 61.01
C GLY A 21 13.37 24.07 62.01
N GLN A 22 12.92 22.87 61.61
CA GLN A 22 12.99 21.65 62.42
C GLN A 22 14.00 20.65 61.82
N SER A 23 14.87 20.05 62.65
CA SER A 23 15.90 19.07 62.23
C SER A 23 15.34 17.66 61.94
N SER A 24 14.17 17.56 61.31
CA SER A 24 13.44 16.30 61.14
C SER A 24 13.63 15.64 59.77
N ILE A 25 14.18 16.33 58.78
CA ILE A 25 14.47 15.77 57.45
C ILE A 25 15.98 15.61 57.25
N ASP A 26 16.40 14.44 56.76
CA ASP A 26 17.78 14.18 56.37
C ASP A 26 18.09 14.85 55.03
N GLU A 27 18.74 16.03 55.08
CA GLU A 27 19.09 16.83 53.91
C GLU A 27 20.01 16.08 52.93
N LYS A 28 20.74 15.04 53.37
CA LYS A 28 21.59 14.24 52.48
C LYS A 28 20.80 13.41 51.46
N LYS A 29 19.49 13.24 51.67
CA LYS A 29 18.58 12.58 50.71
C LYS A 29 18.02 13.53 49.66
N ILE A 30 18.19 14.84 49.83
CA ILE A 30 17.84 15.84 48.82
C ILE A 30 19.04 15.95 47.88
N VAL A 31 18.93 15.34 46.70
CA VAL A 31 19.99 15.41 45.69
C VAL A 31 19.69 16.50 44.68
N ASP A 32 20.75 17.02 44.04
CA ASP A 32 20.59 17.92 42.90
C ASP A 32 19.83 17.21 41.76
N PRO A 33 19.01 17.93 40.98
CA PRO A 33 18.24 17.33 39.90
C PRO A 33 19.14 16.59 38.91
N ILE A 34 18.90 15.29 38.77
CA ILE A 34 19.55 14.47 37.74
C ILE A 34 18.88 14.82 36.41
N LEU A 35 19.65 15.38 35.48
CA LEU A 35 19.17 15.80 34.16
C LEU A 35 19.60 14.78 33.11
N LEU A 36 18.63 14.23 32.36
CA LEU A 36 18.93 13.60 31.08
C LEU A 36 19.04 14.69 30.01
N PRO A 37 20.06 14.65 29.13
CA PRO A 37 20.15 15.46 27.92
C PRO A 37 18.89 15.33 27.07
N ASP A 38 18.59 16.32 26.24
CA ASP A 38 17.41 16.28 25.35
C ASP A 38 17.57 15.32 24.18
N LEU A 39 18.80 15.05 23.76
CA LEU A 39 19.12 14.10 22.69
C LEU A 39 20.20 13.17 23.20
N GLY A 40 20.18 11.92 22.77
CA GLY A 40 21.26 10.99 23.12
C GLY A 40 21.00 9.57 22.65
N ILE A 41 22.02 8.74 22.88
CA ILE A 41 21.97 7.30 22.75
C ILE A 41 21.82 6.70 24.15
N TRP A 42 20.83 5.83 24.31
CA TRP A 42 20.55 5.12 25.56
C TRP A 42 20.71 3.62 25.36
N HIS A 43 21.18 2.93 26.39
CA HIS A 43 21.22 1.47 26.42
C HIS A 43 20.96 0.99 27.85
N PRO A 44 20.14 -0.04 28.09
CA PRO A 44 19.77 -0.45 29.44
C PRO A 44 20.96 -0.93 30.29
N MET A 45 21.98 -1.49 29.65
CA MET A 45 23.21 -1.97 30.31
C MET A 45 24.32 -0.92 30.37
N ALA A 46 24.14 0.25 29.74
CA ALA A 46 25.17 1.28 29.77
C ALA A 46 25.17 2.03 31.12
N PRO A 47 26.35 2.46 31.60
CA PRO A 47 26.46 3.20 32.86
C PRO A 47 25.89 4.63 32.77
N ARG A 48 25.73 5.16 31.56
CA ARG A 48 25.22 6.51 31.28
C ARG A 48 24.59 6.58 29.89
N VAL A 49 23.88 7.67 29.62
CA VAL A 49 23.53 8.09 28.27
C VAL A 49 24.75 8.67 27.56
N PHE A 50 24.79 8.53 26.23
CA PHE A 50 25.86 9.06 25.39
C PHE A 50 25.33 10.17 24.49
N GLU A 51 26.00 11.32 24.47
CA GLU A 51 25.69 12.43 23.55
C GLU A 51 26.54 12.37 22.27
N ASP A 52 27.44 11.39 22.18
CA ASP A 52 28.34 11.17 21.05
C ASP A 52 28.32 9.69 20.62
N SER A 53 28.25 9.47 19.30
CA SER A 53 28.17 8.13 18.74
C SER A 53 29.47 7.34 18.88
N ALA A 54 30.64 7.99 18.84
CA ALA A 54 31.92 7.32 18.97
C ALA A 54 32.13 6.81 20.41
N GLU A 55 31.70 7.58 21.42
CA GLU A 55 31.72 7.12 22.82
C GLU A 55 30.83 5.89 23.02
N TYR A 56 29.61 5.91 22.48
CA TYR A 56 28.71 4.76 22.55
C TYR A 56 29.31 3.53 21.86
N ASN A 57 29.84 3.68 20.64
CA ASN A 57 30.43 2.57 19.89
C ASN A 57 31.66 2.01 20.58
N ALA A 58 32.51 2.86 21.16
CA ALA A 58 33.68 2.41 21.92
C ALA A 58 33.28 1.57 23.13
N TRP A 59 32.27 2.01 23.89
CA TRP A 59 31.71 1.23 24.99
C TRP A 59 31.09 -0.08 24.51
N TYR A 60 30.27 -0.02 23.46
CA TYR A 60 29.57 -1.20 22.93
C TYR A 60 30.57 -2.28 22.47
N ASP A 61 31.58 -1.88 21.71
CA ASP A 61 32.54 -2.82 21.12
C ASP A 61 33.53 -3.38 22.15
N ALA A 62 33.86 -2.60 23.19
CA ALA A 62 34.80 -3.02 24.23
C ALA A 62 34.14 -3.85 25.34
N GLU A 63 32.88 -3.56 25.68
CA GLU A 63 32.20 -4.14 26.85
C GLU A 63 30.99 -4.98 26.47
N GLN A 64 29.99 -4.39 25.80
CA GLN A 64 28.69 -5.04 25.58
C GLN A 64 28.75 -6.19 24.56
N ALA A 65 29.37 -5.97 23.40
CA ALA A 65 29.42 -6.97 22.34
C ALA A 65 30.22 -8.23 22.74
N PRO A 66 31.40 -8.13 23.40
CA PRO A 66 32.11 -9.31 23.91
C PRO A 66 31.32 -10.11 24.95
N LEU A 67 30.57 -9.44 25.84
CA LEU A 67 29.73 -10.12 26.85
C LEU A 67 28.64 -10.99 26.20
N LEU A 68 28.15 -10.58 25.03
CA LEU A 68 27.08 -11.26 24.30
C LEU A 68 27.60 -12.15 23.16
N GLY A 69 28.91 -12.19 22.91
CA GLY A 69 29.50 -12.93 21.81
C GLY A 69 29.15 -12.37 20.42
N ILE A 70 28.82 -11.09 20.34
CA ILE A 70 28.49 -10.38 19.09
C ILE A 70 29.81 -9.98 18.42
N ASP A 71 29.90 -10.08 17.10
CA ASP A 71 30.99 -9.52 16.29
C ASP A 71 30.55 -8.15 15.71
N PRO A 72 30.94 -7.03 16.35
CA PRO A 72 30.77 -5.65 15.88
C PRO A 72 30.92 -5.42 14.38
N SER A 73 31.83 -6.13 13.72
CA SER A 73 32.19 -5.89 12.33
C SER A 73 31.27 -6.59 11.32
N LYS A 74 30.48 -7.56 11.77
CA LYS A 74 29.61 -8.39 10.92
C LYS A 74 28.15 -8.39 11.36
N ALA A 75 27.87 -8.03 12.61
CA ALA A 75 26.54 -8.03 13.15
C ALA A 75 25.63 -7.05 12.39
N PRO A 76 24.38 -7.44 12.06
CA PRO A 76 23.38 -6.47 11.61
C PRO A 76 23.18 -5.42 12.69
N THR A 77 23.03 -4.16 12.28
CA THR A 77 22.76 -3.06 13.22
C THR A 77 21.30 -2.61 13.13
N VAL A 78 20.60 -2.59 14.26
CA VAL A 78 19.21 -2.11 14.36
C VAL A 78 19.18 -0.77 15.10
N GLY A 79 18.67 0.25 14.45
CA GLY A 79 18.41 1.56 15.05
C GLY A 79 17.05 1.55 15.72
N VAL A 80 16.95 2.09 16.93
CA VAL A 80 15.68 2.12 17.69
C VAL A 80 15.40 3.55 18.14
N ILE A 81 14.20 4.06 17.85
CA ILE A 81 13.77 5.40 18.25
C ILE A 81 12.89 5.29 19.50
N LEU A 82 13.31 5.96 20.57
CA LEU A 82 12.66 5.94 21.88
C LEU A 82 12.13 7.31 22.28
N GLN A 83 11.10 7.32 23.12
CA GLN A 83 10.69 8.52 23.84
C GLN A 83 11.49 8.71 25.14
N LYS A 84 12.03 9.91 25.37
CA LYS A 84 12.75 10.30 26.59
C LYS A 84 11.92 10.11 27.86
N SER A 85 10.60 10.26 27.76
CA SER A 85 9.64 10.13 28.88
C SER A 85 9.78 8.79 29.61
N HIS A 86 9.74 7.67 28.89
CA HIS A 86 9.81 6.33 29.48
C HIS A 86 11.15 6.06 30.17
N ILE A 87 12.26 6.56 29.60
CA ILE A 87 13.60 6.48 30.20
C ILE A 87 13.65 7.28 31.50
N ASN A 88 13.12 8.52 31.47
CA ASN A 88 13.07 9.38 32.66
C ASN A 88 12.21 8.78 33.78
N THR A 89 11.09 8.13 33.46
CA THR A 89 10.16 7.59 34.46
C THR A 89 10.55 6.22 35.00
N LYS A 90 11.65 5.63 34.50
CA LYS A 90 12.02 4.24 34.77
C LYS A 90 10.96 3.21 34.34
N ASP A 91 10.21 3.53 33.27
CA ASP A 91 9.18 2.67 32.67
C ASP A 91 9.68 2.02 31.37
N GLU A 92 10.96 1.65 31.29
CA GLU A 92 11.62 1.11 30.09
C GLU A 92 11.56 -0.41 29.93
N CYS A 93 10.82 -1.17 30.74
CA CYS A 93 10.85 -2.64 30.72
C CYS A 93 10.60 -3.23 29.31
N HIS A 94 9.63 -2.65 28.59
CA HIS A 94 9.29 -3.00 27.22
C HIS A 94 10.41 -2.66 26.21
N TYR A 95 11.13 -1.55 26.40
CA TYR A 95 12.31 -1.23 25.59
C TYR A 95 13.45 -2.21 25.84
N THR A 96 13.79 -2.44 27.11
CA THR A 96 14.86 -3.36 27.52
C THR A 96 14.62 -4.76 26.96
N SER A 97 13.38 -5.24 26.99
CA SER A 97 13.02 -6.56 26.47
C SER A 97 13.26 -6.69 24.97
N LEU A 98 12.90 -5.68 24.16
CA LEU A 98 13.17 -5.71 22.72
C LEU A 98 14.66 -5.61 22.41
N ILE A 99 15.39 -4.75 23.12
CA ILE A 99 16.84 -4.59 22.95
C ILE A 99 17.54 -5.92 23.23
N GLN A 100 17.21 -6.58 24.33
CA GLN A 100 17.77 -7.89 24.67
C GLN A 100 17.41 -8.98 23.65
N GLU A 101 16.18 -9.01 23.14
CA GLU A 101 15.78 -9.98 22.10
C GLU A 101 16.55 -9.77 20.78
N LEU A 102 16.79 -8.52 20.39
CA LEU A 102 17.62 -8.18 19.22
C LEU A 102 19.09 -8.60 19.43
N GLU A 103 19.65 -8.27 20.59
CA GLU A 103 21.03 -8.61 20.95
C GLU A 103 21.25 -10.13 21.06
N ALA A 104 20.29 -10.86 21.63
CA ALA A 104 20.33 -12.33 21.73
C ALA A 104 20.33 -13.02 20.35
N ARG A 105 19.83 -12.34 19.31
CA ARG A 105 19.89 -12.79 17.90
C ARG A 105 21.17 -12.34 17.18
N GLY A 106 22.13 -11.77 17.91
CA GLY A 106 23.45 -11.40 17.40
C GLY A 106 23.49 -10.04 16.69
N SER A 107 22.56 -9.13 16.97
CA SER A 107 22.53 -7.79 16.37
C SER A 107 23.08 -6.71 17.30
N ARG A 108 23.72 -5.69 16.72
CA ARG A 108 24.02 -4.44 17.43
C ARG A 108 22.76 -3.59 17.50
N VAL A 109 22.47 -2.96 18.64
CA VAL A 109 21.28 -2.13 18.81
C VAL A 109 21.64 -0.70 19.24
N ILE A 110 21.33 0.30 18.42
CA ILE A 110 21.60 1.71 18.72
C ILE A 110 20.26 2.41 19.03
N CYS A 111 19.99 2.73 20.29
CA CYS A 111 18.74 3.37 20.69
C CYS A 111 18.92 4.88 20.85
N VAL A 112 18.28 5.66 19.99
CA VAL A 112 18.29 7.12 20.04
C VAL A 112 16.99 7.64 20.62
N TYR A 113 17.04 8.78 21.30
CA TYR A 113 15.85 9.43 21.83
C TYR A 113 15.87 10.95 21.61
N SER A 114 14.69 11.56 21.71
CA SER A 114 14.51 13.01 21.77
C SER A 114 13.58 13.39 22.93
N GLY A 115 13.86 14.54 23.54
CA GLY A 115 12.96 15.23 24.47
C GLY A 115 11.88 16.04 23.78
N GLY A 116 12.09 16.35 22.49
CA GLY A 116 11.08 16.96 21.63
C GLY A 116 10.28 15.92 20.85
N LEU A 117 9.50 16.41 19.89
CA LEU A 117 8.71 15.60 18.96
C LEU A 117 9.34 15.50 17.56
N ASP A 118 10.53 16.06 17.40
CA ASP A 118 11.32 15.93 16.19
C ASP A 118 12.40 14.86 16.41
N PHE A 119 12.15 13.66 15.86
CA PHE A 119 13.07 12.54 15.89
C PHE A 119 13.96 12.48 14.64
N SER A 120 13.83 13.41 13.68
CA SER A 120 14.79 13.52 12.57
C SER A 120 16.18 13.93 13.06
N VAL A 121 16.23 14.83 14.04
CA VAL A 121 17.47 15.35 14.63
C VAL A 121 18.38 14.24 15.20
N PRO A 122 17.92 13.34 16.09
CA PRO A 122 18.75 12.25 16.57
C PRO A 122 19.13 11.27 15.45
N LEU A 123 18.28 11.06 14.43
CA LEU A 123 18.63 10.22 13.27
C LEU A 123 19.80 10.82 12.49
N GLU A 124 19.73 12.11 12.15
CA GLU A 124 20.82 12.81 11.46
C GLU A 124 22.11 12.81 12.28
N MET A 125 22.01 13.04 13.59
CA MET A 125 23.16 13.15 14.47
C MET A 125 23.83 11.80 14.73
N PHE A 126 23.06 10.73 14.96
CA PHE A 126 23.58 9.46 15.46
C PHE A 126 23.60 8.33 14.42
N PHE A 127 22.93 8.46 13.27
CA PHE A 127 22.91 7.43 12.22
C PHE A 127 23.59 7.82 10.91
N THR A 128 24.14 9.03 10.74
CA THR A 128 24.74 9.44 9.46
C THR A 128 26.22 9.87 9.56
N LYS A 129 26.55 10.84 10.42
CA LYS A 129 27.85 11.52 10.41
C LYS A 129 28.92 10.76 11.21
N GLY A 130 29.69 9.89 10.54
CA GLY A 130 30.80 9.16 11.16
C GLY A 130 30.36 8.07 12.15
N ALA A 131 29.05 7.84 12.25
CA ALA A 131 28.43 6.85 13.10
C ALA A 131 28.19 5.52 12.37
N VAL A 132 27.94 4.46 13.14
CA VAL A 132 27.47 3.18 12.59
C VAL A 132 26.05 3.38 12.06
N VAL A 133 25.87 3.24 10.75
CA VAL A 133 24.56 3.41 10.10
C VAL A 133 23.75 2.12 10.28
N PRO A 134 22.52 2.18 10.83
CA PRO A 134 21.66 1.00 10.95
C PRO A 134 21.33 0.35 9.61
N ASP A 135 21.07 -0.95 9.63
CA ASP A 135 20.56 -1.72 8.49
C ASP A 135 19.02 -1.71 8.43
N SER A 136 18.36 -1.48 9.57
CA SER A 136 16.92 -1.26 9.72
C SER A 136 16.64 -0.35 10.92
N VAL A 137 15.52 0.38 10.90
CA VAL A 137 15.11 1.28 11.98
C VAL A 137 13.74 0.88 12.51
N ILE A 138 13.60 0.82 13.84
CA ILE A 138 12.34 0.59 14.54
C ILE A 138 11.97 1.85 15.33
N ASN A 139 10.87 2.49 14.97
CA ASN A 139 10.25 3.53 15.76
C ASN A 139 9.32 2.92 16.82
N LEU A 140 9.68 3.05 18.10
CA LEU A 140 8.88 2.58 19.23
C LEU A 140 8.00 3.67 19.85
N THR A 141 8.09 4.90 19.35
CA THR A 141 7.28 6.02 19.85
C THR A 141 5.81 5.86 19.51
N GLY A 142 5.49 5.13 18.43
CA GLY A 142 4.15 5.00 17.90
C GLY A 142 3.59 6.29 17.31
N PHE A 143 4.43 7.27 16.94
CA PHE A 143 4.02 8.52 16.31
C PHE A 143 4.81 8.77 15.02
N ALA A 144 4.39 9.79 14.26
CA ALA A 144 5.16 10.29 13.14
C ALA A 144 6.60 10.64 13.57
N LEU A 145 7.55 10.57 12.64
CA LEU A 145 8.96 10.85 12.91
C LEU A 145 9.19 12.32 13.30
N VAL A 146 8.45 13.23 12.66
CA VAL A 146 8.55 14.67 12.90
C VAL A 146 7.18 15.23 13.25
N GLY A 147 7.02 15.60 14.52
CA GLY A 147 5.82 16.22 15.05
C GLY A 147 5.01 15.32 15.97
N GLY A 148 3.96 15.89 16.56
CA GLY A 148 3.05 15.21 17.48
C GLY A 148 1.65 15.02 16.90
N PRO A 149 0.69 14.53 17.70
CA PRO A 149 -0.71 14.38 17.26
C PRO A 149 -1.37 15.65 16.70
N ALA A 150 -0.91 16.84 17.11
CA ALA A 150 -1.52 18.12 16.74
C ALA A 150 -0.87 18.81 15.53
N SER A 151 0.37 18.45 15.18
CA SER A 151 1.11 19.06 14.06
C SER A 151 2.23 18.12 13.65
N GLN A 152 2.20 17.70 12.38
CA GLN A 152 3.16 16.79 11.76
C GLN A 152 3.84 17.47 10.57
N ASP A 153 5.11 17.13 10.33
CA ASP A 153 5.89 17.56 9.17
C ASP A 153 6.37 16.31 8.40
N HIS A 154 5.46 15.76 7.60
CA HIS A 154 5.71 14.55 6.82
C HIS A 154 6.77 14.77 5.74
N ASP A 155 6.87 15.97 5.17
CA ASP A 155 7.85 16.28 4.13
C ASP A 155 9.28 16.18 4.67
N LYS A 156 9.53 16.77 5.85
CA LYS A 156 10.83 16.62 6.54
C LYS A 156 11.10 15.18 6.96
N ALA A 157 10.07 14.46 7.41
CA ALA A 157 10.21 13.04 7.76
C ALA A 157 10.63 12.20 6.54
N VAL A 158 9.97 12.39 5.40
CA VAL A 158 10.28 11.71 4.14
C VAL A 158 11.68 12.08 3.65
N GLU A 159 12.09 13.34 3.71
CA GLU A 159 13.45 13.78 3.37
C GLU A 159 14.50 13.05 4.22
N THR A 160 14.31 13.05 5.54
CA THR A 160 15.23 12.41 6.51
C THR A 160 15.33 10.90 6.26
N LEU A 161 14.20 10.21 6.15
CA LEU A 161 14.14 8.76 5.95
C LEU A 161 14.69 8.36 4.57
N SER A 162 14.44 9.17 3.54
CA SER A 162 14.99 8.95 2.20
C SER A 162 16.50 9.12 2.17
N ALA A 163 17.04 10.11 2.89
CA ALA A 163 18.48 10.29 3.04
C ALA A 163 19.14 9.12 3.78
N LEU A 164 18.49 8.60 4.83
CA LEU A 164 18.94 7.41 5.55
C LEU A 164 18.87 6.15 4.68
N ASN A 165 17.82 6.03 3.87
CA ASN A 165 17.55 4.95 2.92
C ASN A 165 17.61 3.56 3.59
N ARG A 166 16.82 3.37 4.65
CA ARG A 166 16.73 2.11 5.41
C ARG A 166 15.27 1.72 5.63
N PRO A 167 14.95 0.42 5.79
CA PRO A 167 13.63 -0.02 6.21
C PRO A 167 13.23 0.65 7.53
N TYR A 168 12.06 1.29 7.52
CA TYR A 168 11.51 2.04 8.66
C TYR A 168 10.24 1.34 9.15
N LEU A 169 10.35 0.69 10.30
CA LEU A 169 9.27 -0.02 10.97
C LEU A 169 8.71 0.87 12.07
N CYS A 170 7.39 0.94 12.24
CA CYS A 170 6.78 1.67 13.35
C CYS A 170 5.92 0.74 14.21
N ALA A 171 6.43 0.37 15.38
CA ALA A 171 5.72 -0.47 16.33
C ALA A 171 4.78 0.37 17.21
N VAL A 172 3.69 -0.23 17.64
CA VAL A 172 2.60 0.45 18.35
C VAL A 172 2.67 0.14 19.85
N PRO A 173 2.99 1.11 20.72
CA PRO A 173 2.79 0.95 22.16
C PRO A 173 1.30 1.11 22.50
N LEU A 174 0.73 0.20 23.29
CA LEU A 174 -0.64 0.34 23.79
C LEU A 174 -0.70 1.40 24.92
N VAL A 175 -0.84 2.66 24.51
CA VAL A 175 -0.88 3.82 25.42
C VAL A 175 -2.31 4.16 25.86
N PHE A 176 -3.27 3.98 24.96
CA PHE A 176 -4.67 4.39 25.16
C PHE A 176 -5.60 3.21 25.50
N GLN A 177 -5.09 1.99 25.43
CA GLN A 177 -5.80 0.77 25.80
C GLN A 177 -4.86 -0.14 26.58
N SER A 178 -5.39 -0.90 27.54
CA SER A 178 -4.66 -1.97 28.21
C SER A 178 -4.41 -3.14 27.28
N PHE A 179 -3.47 -4.00 27.67
CA PHE A 179 -3.25 -5.26 26.96
C PHE A 179 -4.51 -6.15 26.98
N GLU A 180 -5.24 -6.19 28.09
CA GLU A 180 -6.45 -6.98 28.27
C GLU A 180 -7.55 -6.52 27.31
N GLU A 181 -7.77 -5.21 27.20
CA GLU A 181 -8.73 -4.61 26.26
C GLU A 181 -8.36 -4.95 24.81
N TRP A 182 -7.08 -4.79 24.43
CA TRP A 182 -6.61 -5.16 23.10
C TRP A 182 -6.84 -6.65 22.81
N LYS A 183 -6.49 -7.51 23.76
CA LYS A 183 -6.59 -8.96 23.61
C LYS A 183 -8.04 -9.39 23.42
N ALA A 184 -8.96 -8.85 24.22
CA ALA A 184 -10.40 -9.13 24.15
C ALA A 184 -11.10 -8.51 22.92
N SER A 185 -10.54 -7.45 22.33
CA SER A 185 -11.13 -6.74 21.19
C SER A 185 -11.08 -7.54 19.89
N GLU A 186 -12.23 -7.76 19.23
CA GLU A 186 -12.27 -8.34 17.88
C GLU A 186 -11.69 -7.38 16.81
N LEU A 187 -11.77 -6.07 17.04
CA LEU A 187 -11.20 -5.06 16.13
C LEU A 187 -9.67 -4.97 16.25
N GLY A 188 -9.13 -5.27 17.43
CA GLY A 188 -7.75 -4.98 17.80
C GLY A 188 -7.62 -3.57 18.38
N LEU A 189 -6.87 -2.69 17.72
CA LEU A 189 -6.64 -1.31 18.19
C LEU A 189 -7.93 -0.47 18.19
N HIS A 190 -8.10 0.38 19.21
CA HIS A 190 -9.16 1.41 19.20
C HIS A 190 -8.99 2.42 18.03
N PRO A 191 -10.09 2.96 17.47
CA PRO A 191 -10.03 3.88 16.32
C PRO A 191 -9.12 5.10 16.53
N ILE A 192 -9.08 5.65 17.76
CA ILE A 192 -8.18 6.78 18.10
C ILE A 192 -6.71 6.35 18.00
N GLN A 193 -6.37 5.15 18.46
CA GLN A 193 -5.02 4.61 18.28
C GLN A 193 -4.67 4.37 16.82
N VAL A 194 -5.61 3.84 16.03
CA VAL A 194 -5.38 3.63 14.59
C VAL A 194 -5.07 4.96 13.91
N ALA A 195 -5.86 6.01 14.18
CA ALA A 195 -5.63 7.33 13.60
C ALA A 195 -4.25 7.90 13.96
N LEU A 196 -3.85 7.83 15.23
CA LEU A 196 -2.64 8.49 15.72
C LEU A 196 -1.36 7.66 15.55
N GLN A 197 -1.44 6.35 15.77
CA GLN A 197 -0.27 5.47 15.86
C GLN A 197 -0.08 4.53 14.67
N VAL A 198 -1.04 4.48 13.74
CA VAL A 198 -0.93 3.67 12.53
C VAL A 198 -1.00 4.56 11.29
N SER A 199 -2.06 5.35 11.15
CA SER A 199 -2.26 6.18 9.94
C SER A 199 -1.18 7.26 9.78
N LEU A 200 -0.75 7.94 10.85
CA LEU A 200 0.28 8.99 10.74
C LEU A 200 1.65 8.41 10.34
N PRO A 201 2.18 7.36 11.00
CA PRO A 201 3.41 6.72 10.52
C PRO A 201 3.33 6.13 9.11
N GLU A 202 2.14 5.67 8.66
CA GLU A 202 1.95 5.20 7.28
C GLU A 202 2.21 6.30 6.23
N ILE A 203 1.99 7.58 6.58
CA ILE A 203 2.29 8.73 5.71
C ILE A 203 3.81 8.97 5.61
N ASP A 204 4.55 8.74 6.70
CA ASP A 204 6.03 8.77 6.70
C ASP A 204 6.65 7.61 5.90
N GLY A 205 5.82 6.65 5.44
CA GLY A 205 6.27 5.43 4.76
C GLY A 205 6.60 4.27 5.71
N ALA A 206 6.19 4.35 6.98
CA ALA A 206 6.41 3.26 7.93
C ALA A 206 5.63 2.00 7.55
N VAL A 207 6.22 0.86 7.88
CA VAL A 207 5.60 -0.46 7.76
C VAL A 207 5.42 -1.12 9.12
N GLU A 208 4.54 -2.12 9.17
CA GLU A 208 4.42 -3.08 10.28
C GLU A 208 3.97 -2.52 11.64
N PRO A 209 2.67 -2.19 11.80
CA PRO A 209 2.11 -1.70 13.07
C PRO A 209 1.95 -2.83 14.11
N ILE A 210 3.06 -3.49 14.47
CA ILE A 210 3.11 -4.56 15.45
C ILE A 210 3.07 -3.96 16.85
N ILE A 211 2.22 -4.50 17.69
CA ILE A 211 2.12 -4.11 19.09
C ILE A 211 3.23 -4.80 19.86
N TYR A 212 4.02 -4.10 20.67
CA TYR A 212 5.17 -4.70 21.35
C TYR A 212 5.14 -4.55 22.89
N GLY A 213 4.36 -3.61 23.40
CA GLY A 213 4.18 -3.39 24.83
C GLY A 213 2.88 -2.64 25.11
N GLY A 214 2.41 -2.72 26.34
CA GLY A 214 1.16 -2.09 26.76
C GLY A 214 1.07 -1.89 28.26
N ARG A 215 0.16 -1.00 28.69
CA ARG A 215 -0.05 -0.77 30.12
C ARG A 215 -0.72 -1.97 30.77
N ASP A 216 -0.15 -2.40 31.89
CA ASP A 216 -0.80 -3.30 32.83
C ASP A 216 -1.90 -2.54 33.58
N GLY A 217 -3.12 -3.09 33.58
CA GLY A 217 -4.29 -2.48 34.24
C GLY A 217 -4.15 -2.34 35.75
N LEU A 218 -3.27 -3.11 36.41
CA LEU A 218 -3.07 -3.05 37.87
C LEU A 218 -2.04 -2.00 38.29
N THR A 219 -0.87 -1.99 37.65
CA THR A 219 0.24 -1.11 38.03
C THR A 219 0.31 0.18 37.23
N GLY A 220 -0.36 0.24 36.07
CA GLY A 220 -0.25 1.33 35.10
C GLY A 220 1.11 1.42 34.40
N ARG A 221 2.04 0.49 34.69
CA ARG A 221 3.36 0.40 34.05
C ARG A 221 3.25 -0.27 32.69
N THR A 222 4.19 0.03 31.81
CA THR A 222 4.24 -0.54 30.47
C THR A 222 4.98 -1.88 30.50
N VAL A 223 4.26 -2.97 30.27
CA VAL A 223 4.80 -4.34 30.26
C VAL A 223 5.13 -4.81 28.84
N PRO A 224 6.21 -5.60 28.66
CA PRO A 224 6.54 -6.22 27.39
C PRO A 224 5.53 -7.30 27.00
N LEU A 225 5.35 -7.51 25.70
CA LEU A 225 4.56 -8.61 25.13
C LEU A 225 5.49 -9.59 24.42
N PRO A 226 5.93 -10.69 25.08
CA PRO A 226 7.06 -11.49 24.62
C PRO A 226 6.92 -12.05 23.20
N ASP A 227 5.76 -12.60 22.85
CA ASP A 227 5.51 -13.17 21.53
C ASP A 227 5.57 -12.12 20.42
N ARG A 228 5.13 -10.90 20.72
CA ARG A 228 5.14 -9.79 19.76
C ARG A 228 6.52 -9.15 19.62
N ILE A 229 7.25 -9.03 20.73
CA ILE A 229 8.64 -8.57 20.73
C ILE A 229 9.51 -9.52 19.89
N SER A 230 9.35 -10.83 20.08
CA SER A 230 10.05 -11.84 19.28
C SER A 230 9.77 -11.67 17.78
N LEU A 231 8.50 -11.50 17.40
CA LEU A 231 8.11 -11.30 16.00
C LEU A 231 8.71 -10.01 15.42
N LEU A 232 8.62 -8.89 16.16
CA LEU A 232 9.18 -7.61 15.73
C LEU A 232 10.70 -7.69 15.55
N ALA A 233 11.41 -8.35 16.46
CA ALA A 233 12.84 -8.59 16.36
C ALA A 233 13.20 -9.43 15.12
N ASP A 234 12.49 -10.54 14.89
CA ASP A 234 12.71 -11.40 13.71
C ASP A 234 12.50 -10.63 12.40
N ARG A 235 11.44 -9.81 12.33
CA ARG A 235 11.10 -9.02 11.13
C ARG A 235 12.11 -7.91 10.87
N ALA A 236 12.52 -7.17 11.90
CA ALA A 236 13.57 -6.15 11.78
C ALA A 236 14.88 -6.76 11.26
N LEU A 237 15.29 -7.92 11.77
CA LEU A 237 16.49 -8.60 11.32
C LEU A 237 16.37 -9.19 9.92
N LYS A 238 15.17 -9.62 9.49
CA LYS A 238 14.93 -10.02 8.10
C LYS A 238 15.08 -8.84 7.14
N TRP A 239 14.56 -7.66 7.50
CA TRP A 239 14.80 -6.43 6.75
C TRP A 239 16.28 -6.04 6.70
N ALA A 240 16.99 -6.11 7.82
CA ALA A 240 18.43 -5.88 7.86
C ALA A 240 19.20 -6.90 6.99
N THR A 241 18.79 -8.17 7.00
CA THR A 241 19.39 -9.23 6.18
C THR A 241 19.25 -8.93 4.69
N LEU A 242 18.12 -8.39 4.23
CA LEU A 242 17.94 -7.98 2.83
C LEU A 242 18.93 -6.89 2.39
N ARG A 243 19.38 -6.04 3.32
CA ARG A 243 20.40 -5.02 3.06
C ARG A 243 21.79 -5.63 2.95
N ILE A 244 22.15 -6.51 3.88
CA ILE A 244 23.49 -7.09 4.03
C ILE A 244 23.77 -8.15 2.97
N LYS A 245 22.78 -8.98 2.64
CA LYS A 245 22.95 -10.11 1.72
C LYS A 245 23.22 -9.62 0.30
N LYS A 246 24.15 -10.28 -0.39
CA LYS A 246 24.43 -9.99 -1.81
C LYS A 246 23.25 -10.43 -2.68
N ASN A 247 22.95 -9.70 -3.74
CA ASN A 247 21.81 -9.98 -4.63
C ASN A 247 21.80 -11.43 -5.16
N LYS A 248 22.97 -11.98 -5.51
CA LYS A 248 23.11 -13.37 -5.97
C LYS A 248 22.60 -14.40 -4.97
N ASP A 249 22.73 -14.12 -3.67
CA ASP A 249 22.39 -15.05 -2.60
C ASP A 249 20.95 -14.84 -2.07
N LYS A 250 20.28 -13.75 -2.48
CA LYS A 250 18.92 -13.43 -2.05
C LYS A 250 17.91 -14.40 -2.66
N ARG A 251 17.05 -14.94 -1.81
CA ARG A 251 15.93 -15.82 -2.17
C ARG A 251 14.63 -15.04 -2.16
N LEU A 252 14.00 -14.92 -3.33
CA LEU A 252 12.74 -14.21 -3.48
C LEU A 252 11.64 -15.22 -3.79
N ALA A 253 10.58 -15.22 -2.98
CA ALA A 253 9.35 -15.88 -3.35
C ALA A 253 8.42 -14.85 -4.00
N VAL A 254 7.78 -15.22 -5.10
CA VAL A 254 6.78 -14.46 -5.82
C VAL A 254 5.48 -15.23 -5.74
N SER A 255 4.42 -14.61 -5.26
CA SER A 255 3.11 -15.23 -5.10
C SER A 255 2.12 -14.67 -6.11
N ILE A 256 1.51 -15.55 -6.90
CA ILE A 256 0.40 -15.22 -7.81
C ILE A 256 -0.91 -15.78 -7.28
N PHE A 257 -1.99 -15.03 -7.49
CA PHE A 257 -3.32 -15.42 -7.04
C PHE A 257 -4.09 -16.18 -8.13
N SER A 258 -4.98 -17.06 -7.71
CA SER A 258 -5.90 -17.80 -8.59
C SER A 258 -7.34 -17.44 -8.21
N PHE A 259 -7.77 -16.22 -8.56
CA PHE A 259 -9.11 -15.74 -8.25
C PHE A 259 -9.78 -15.10 -9.48
N PRO A 260 -11.03 -15.47 -9.83
CA PRO A 260 -11.86 -16.55 -9.25
C PRO A 260 -11.21 -17.94 -9.38
N PRO A 261 -11.53 -18.91 -8.49
CA PRO A 261 -10.83 -20.19 -8.37
C PRO A 261 -11.18 -21.17 -9.51
N ASP A 262 -10.81 -20.82 -10.74
CA ASP A 262 -10.73 -21.73 -11.88
C ASP A 262 -9.29 -21.77 -12.37
N LYS A 263 -8.79 -22.95 -12.74
CA LYS A 263 -7.40 -23.13 -13.17
C LYS A 263 -7.01 -22.28 -14.40
N GLY A 264 -7.99 -21.75 -15.13
CA GLY A 264 -7.78 -20.82 -16.24
C GLY A 264 -7.58 -19.34 -15.84
N ASN A 265 -7.84 -18.97 -14.59
CA ASN A 265 -7.77 -17.58 -14.08
C ASN A 265 -6.53 -17.30 -13.22
N VAL A 266 -5.51 -18.16 -13.33
CA VAL A 266 -4.23 -18.01 -12.59
C VAL A 266 -3.55 -16.72 -13.06
N GLY A 267 -3.20 -15.84 -12.11
CA GLY A 267 -2.55 -14.57 -12.42
C GLY A 267 -3.49 -13.50 -12.94
N THR A 268 -4.80 -13.57 -12.65
CA THR A 268 -5.69 -12.43 -12.87
C THR A 268 -5.56 -11.45 -11.71
N ALA A 269 -5.30 -10.18 -12.03
CA ALA A 269 -5.27 -9.09 -11.07
C ALA A 269 -5.87 -7.84 -11.69
N ALA A 270 -6.45 -6.95 -10.87
CA ALA A 270 -7.12 -5.75 -11.37
C ALA A 270 -6.17 -4.93 -12.25
N TYR A 271 -6.49 -4.90 -13.55
CA TYR A 271 -5.79 -4.17 -14.58
C TYR A 271 -4.28 -4.44 -14.69
N LEU A 272 -3.81 -5.64 -14.33
CA LEU A 272 -2.39 -6.00 -14.32
C LEU A 272 -2.15 -7.26 -15.16
N ASP A 273 -1.20 -7.20 -16.09
CA ASP A 273 -0.64 -8.37 -16.76
C ASP A 273 0.37 -9.01 -15.81
N VAL A 274 -0.09 -9.97 -15.01
CA VAL A 274 0.70 -10.58 -13.94
C VAL A 274 1.92 -11.31 -14.51
N PHE A 275 1.75 -12.17 -15.51
CA PHE A 275 2.87 -12.92 -16.08
C PHE A 275 3.83 -12.00 -16.85
N GLY A 276 3.33 -10.99 -17.58
CA GLY A 276 4.15 -9.99 -18.23
C GLY A 276 4.95 -9.15 -17.23
N SER A 277 4.33 -8.79 -16.10
CA SER A 277 4.97 -8.07 -15.00
C SER A 277 6.03 -8.90 -14.29
N ILE A 278 5.75 -10.17 -13.98
CA ILE A 278 6.73 -11.08 -13.36
C ILE A 278 7.91 -11.32 -14.30
N PHE A 279 7.65 -11.47 -15.61
CA PHE A 279 8.71 -11.61 -16.59
C PHE A 279 9.59 -10.35 -16.67
N ALA A 280 9.00 -9.15 -16.69
CA ALA A 280 9.73 -7.89 -16.67
C ALA A 280 10.58 -7.73 -15.39
N VAL A 281 9.98 -8.01 -14.22
CA VAL A 281 10.69 -7.99 -12.93
C VAL A 281 11.81 -9.03 -12.91
N GLY A 282 11.59 -10.24 -13.43
CA GLY A 282 12.60 -11.29 -13.52
C GLY A 282 13.81 -10.89 -14.37
N LYS A 283 13.58 -10.27 -15.53
CA LYS A 283 14.67 -9.73 -16.37
C LYS A 283 15.47 -8.64 -15.65
N GLU A 284 14.79 -7.74 -14.94
CA GLU A 284 15.47 -6.70 -14.16
C GLU A 284 16.26 -7.30 -12.99
N LEU A 285 15.72 -8.27 -12.26
CA LEU A 285 16.43 -8.98 -11.20
C LEU A 285 17.70 -9.67 -11.75
N GLN A 286 17.61 -10.32 -12.91
CA GLN A 286 18.77 -10.93 -13.57
C GLN A 286 19.84 -9.87 -13.91
N ARG A 287 19.43 -8.69 -14.42
CA ARG A 287 20.33 -7.56 -14.70
C ARG A 287 21.00 -7.02 -13.43
N GLN A 288 20.29 -7.03 -12.31
CA GLN A 288 20.79 -6.62 -10.98
C GLN A 288 21.62 -7.69 -10.27
N GLY A 289 21.87 -8.83 -10.93
CA GLY A 289 22.76 -9.89 -10.43
C GLY A 289 22.11 -10.90 -9.47
N TYR A 290 20.78 -11.00 -9.45
CA TYR A 290 20.09 -12.09 -8.76
C TYR A 290 20.25 -13.40 -9.53
N ASP A 291 20.30 -14.52 -8.82
CA ASP A 291 20.35 -15.85 -9.42
C ASP A 291 18.94 -16.37 -9.74
N LEU A 292 18.57 -16.33 -11.02
CA LEU A 292 17.32 -16.89 -11.53
C LEU A 292 17.51 -18.23 -12.27
N GLY A 293 18.70 -18.83 -12.25
CA GLY A 293 18.98 -20.08 -12.96
C GLY A 293 18.52 -20.07 -14.43
N SER A 294 17.79 -21.11 -14.85
CA SER A 294 17.20 -21.24 -16.18
C SER A 294 15.87 -20.49 -16.31
N PHE A 295 15.90 -19.17 -16.11
CA PHE A 295 14.71 -18.33 -16.24
C PHE A 295 14.21 -18.31 -17.70
N PRO A 296 12.89 -18.35 -17.94
CA PRO A 296 12.30 -18.38 -19.29
C PRO A 296 12.73 -17.20 -20.19
N SER A 297 12.68 -17.43 -21.50
CA SER A 297 13.06 -16.43 -22.51
C SER A 297 11.89 -15.54 -22.94
N SER A 298 10.65 -15.97 -22.68
CA SER A 298 9.41 -15.22 -22.96
C SER A 298 8.39 -15.34 -21.83
N GLN A 299 7.40 -14.43 -21.83
CA GLN A 299 6.23 -14.48 -20.93
C GLN A 299 5.42 -15.77 -21.12
N GLU A 300 5.30 -16.26 -22.36
CA GLU A 300 4.57 -17.48 -22.66
C GLU A 300 5.26 -18.71 -22.07
N GLU A 301 6.58 -18.84 -22.24
CA GLU A 301 7.35 -19.92 -21.62
C GLU A 301 7.27 -19.89 -20.09
N LEU A 302 7.22 -18.69 -19.49
CA LEU A 302 7.02 -18.54 -18.05
C LEU A 302 5.67 -19.05 -17.60
N MET A 303 4.59 -18.68 -18.30
CA MET A 303 3.26 -19.18 -17.99
C MET A 303 3.18 -20.70 -18.18
N ASP A 304 3.71 -21.23 -19.28
CA ASP A 304 3.70 -22.66 -19.59
C ASP A 304 4.51 -23.49 -18.58
N SER A 305 5.52 -22.90 -17.93
CA SER A 305 6.28 -23.56 -16.86
C SER A 305 5.50 -23.75 -15.54
N ILE A 306 4.41 -22.99 -15.36
CA ILE A 306 3.58 -22.99 -14.15
C ILE A 306 2.22 -23.64 -14.42
N LEU A 307 1.60 -23.35 -15.56
CA LEU A 307 0.30 -23.87 -15.98
C LEU A 307 0.48 -24.74 -17.23
N ASN A 308 0.38 -26.05 -17.04
CA ASN A 308 0.48 -27.02 -18.13
C ASN A 308 -0.86 -27.13 -18.85
N ASP A 309 -0.79 -27.27 -20.18
CA ASP A 309 -1.93 -27.48 -21.09
C ASP A 309 -3.07 -26.44 -20.90
N LYS A 310 -2.69 -25.16 -20.87
CA LYS A 310 -3.59 -24.01 -20.64
C LYS A 310 -4.80 -23.95 -21.58
N GLU A 311 -4.65 -24.42 -22.82
CA GLU A 311 -5.70 -24.44 -23.85
C GLU A 311 -6.53 -25.73 -23.83
N ALA A 312 -6.27 -26.62 -22.87
CA ALA A 312 -6.90 -27.92 -22.75
C ALA A 312 -6.84 -28.77 -24.03
N ARG A 313 -5.70 -28.72 -24.75
CA ARG A 313 -5.53 -29.40 -26.04
C ARG A 313 -5.43 -30.91 -25.86
N VAL A 314 -4.85 -31.39 -24.75
CA VAL A 314 -4.60 -32.81 -24.48
C VAL A 314 -5.39 -33.29 -23.26
N GLY A 315 -5.55 -32.47 -22.24
CA GLY A 315 -6.29 -32.74 -21.01
C GLY A 315 -6.69 -31.45 -20.28
N SER A 316 -7.22 -31.56 -19.06
CA SER A 316 -7.55 -30.35 -18.28
C SER A 316 -6.28 -29.63 -17.81
N PRO A 317 -6.26 -28.27 -17.81
CA PRO A 317 -5.13 -27.51 -17.31
C PRO A 317 -4.74 -27.94 -15.89
N TYR A 318 -3.44 -28.00 -15.61
CA TYR A 318 -2.94 -28.33 -14.27
C TYR A 318 -1.68 -27.56 -13.90
N LEU A 319 -1.58 -27.23 -12.61
CA LEU A 319 -0.47 -26.48 -12.05
C LEU A 319 0.76 -27.38 -11.84
N ASN A 320 1.95 -26.84 -12.08
CA ASN A 320 3.20 -27.50 -11.74
C ASN A 320 3.31 -27.67 -10.22
N VAL A 321 3.60 -28.89 -9.77
CA VAL A 321 3.89 -29.18 -8.35
C VAL A 321 5.39 -28.97 -8.13
N GLU A 322 5.76 -27.94 -7.39
CA GLU A 322 7.16 -27.69 -7.02
C GLU A 322 7.58 -28.56 -5.83
N TYR A 323 6.68 -28.70 -4.84
CA TYR A 323 6.99 -29.40 -3.60
C TYR A 323 5.82 -30.24 -3.11
N LYS A 324 6.16 -31.41 -2.55
CA LYS A 324 5.22 -32.30 -1.86
C LYS A 324 5.62 -32.35 -0.39
N MET A 325 4.87 -31.66 0.46
CA MET A 325 5.11 -31.63 1.90
C MET A 325 4.40 -32.80 2.54
N SER A 326 5.14 -33.68 3.22
CA SER A 326 4.52 -34.78 3.97
C SER A 326 3.73 -34.23 5.16
N VAL A 327 2.75 -35.01 5.64
CA VAL A 327 1.98 -34.62 6.83
C VAL A 327 2.89 -34.42 8.04
N ASP A 328 3.88 -35.29 8.24
CA ASP A 328 4.82 -35.18 9.35
C ASP A 328 5.65 -33.88 9.28
N GLU A 329 6.16 -33.54 8.10
CA GLU A 329 6.88 -32.28 7.90
C GLU A 329 5.96 -31.08 8.15
N TYR A 330 4.74 -31.10 7.61
CA TYR A 330 3.76 -30.03 7.76
C TYR A 330 3.40 -29.79 9.24
N THR A 331 3.09 -30.84 9.99
CA THR A 331 2.74 -30.74 11.41
C THR A 331 3.91 -30.25 12.27
N ASN A 332 5.14 -30.65 11.93
CA ASN A 332 6.34 -30.18 12.64
C ASN A 332 6.66 -28.71 12.37
N LEU A 333 6.49 -28.26 11.12
CA LEU A 333 6.82 -26.89 10.72
C LEU A 333 5.67 -25.89 10.91
N THR A 334 4.43 -26.37 11.12
CA THR A 334 3.23 -25.55 11.23
C THR A 334 2.52 -25.81 12.57
N PRO A 335 2.91 -25.14 13.67
CA PRO A 335 2.39 -25.43 15.01
C PRO A 335 0.86 -25.26 15.15
N TYR A 336 0.26 -24.38 14.35
CA TYR A 336 -1.18 -24.12 14.33
C TYR A 336 -1.96 -25.08 13.42
N ALA A 337 -1.32 -26.08 12.80
CA ALA A 337 -1.98 -27.03 11.89
C ALA A 337 -3.18 -27.75 12.54
N LYS A 338 -3.08 -28.07 13.84
CA LYS A 338 -4.14 -28.73 14.60
C LYS A 338 -5.40 -27.87 14.73
N GLU A 339 -5.26 -26.55 14.81
CA GLU A 339 -6.40 -25.63 14.88
C GLU A 339 -7.21 -25.62 13.58
N LEU A 340 -6.59 -26.00 12.46
CA LEU A 340 -7.26 -26.04 11.16
C LEU A 340 -8.12 -27.32 10.99
N GLU A 341 -7.92 -28.34 11.83
CA GLU A 341 -8.62 -29.63 11.71
C GLU A 341 -10.12 -29.51 11.93
N GLU A 342 -10.57 -28.52 12.72
CA GLU A 342 -11.98 -28.28 12.99
C GLU A 342 -12.79 -28.06 11.71
N ASN A 343 -12.24 -27.28 10.77
CA ASN A 343 -12.90 -26.94 9.52
C ASN A 343 -12.50 -27.85 8.35
N TRP A 344 -11.28 -28.39 8.38
CA TRP A 344 -10.66 -29.02 7.20
C TRP A 344 -10.32 -30.50 7.39
N GLY A 345 -10.59 -31.08 8.56
CA GLY A 345 -10.23 -32.45 8.90
C GLY A 345 -8.72 -32.60 9.11
N ARG A 346 -8.21 -33.84 9.13
CA ARG A 346 -6.77 -34.07 9.31
C ARG A 346 -5.97 -33.73 8.05
N PRO A 347 -4.71 -33.27 8.18
CA PRO A 347 -3.79 -33.16 7.04
C PRO A 347 -3.62 -34.53 6.33
N PRO A 348 -3.43 -34.56 5.00
CA PRO A 348 -3.21 -33.42 4.10
C PRO A 348 -4.51 -32.69 3.68
N GLY A 349 -5.69 -33.14 4.16
CA GLY A 349 -6.97 -32.63 3.72
C GLY A 349 -7.29 -32.97 2.26
N GLN A 350 -8.33 -32.32 1.70
CA GLN A 350 -8.81 -32.56 0.34
C GLN A 350 -8.32 -31.52 -0.68
N LEU A 351 -7.98 -30.31 -0.23
CA LEU A 351 -7.53 -29.21 -1.09
C LEU A 351 -6.01 -29.19 -1.18
N ASN A 352 -5.49 -29.06 -2.41
CA ASN A 352 -4.06 -29.10 -2.73
C ASN A 352 -3.38 -30.34 -2.11
N SER A 353 -3.94 -31.50 -2.39
CA SER A 353 -3.52 -32.77 -1.83
C SER A 353 -3.46 -33.83 -2.93
N ASP A 354 -2.48 -34.73 -2.87
CA ASP A 354 -2.46 -35.97 -3.67
C ASP A 354 -3.00 -37.17 -2.88
N GLY A 355 -3.66 -36.92 -1.75
CA GLY A 355 -4.17 -37.92 -0.81
C GLY A 355 -3.16 -38.34 0.25
N GLN A 356 -1.86 -38.08 0.04
CA GLN A 356 -0.79 -38.39 1.02
C GLN A 356 -0.01 -37.14 1.46
N ASN A 357 0.17 -36.17 0.56
CA ASN A 357 0.99 -34.99 0.76
C ASN A 357 0.20 -33.72 0.46
N LEU A 358 0.64 -32.63 1.08
CA LEU A 358 0.25 -31.26 0.74
C LEU A 358 1.07 -30.79 -0.47
N LEU A 359 0.38 -30.29 -1.50
CA LEU A 359 0.97 -29.87 -2.75
C LEU A 359 1.19 -28.36 -2.76
N VAL A 360 2.45 -27.97 -2.96
CA VAL A 360 2.83 -26.57 -3.21
C VAL A 360 3.00 -26.39 -4.72
N TYR A 361 2.11 -25.58 -5.29
CA TYR A 361 2.12 -25.27 -6.71
C TYR A 361 3.03 -24.08 -7.01
N GLY A 362 3.75 -24.15 -8.12
CA GLY A 362 4.68 -23.11 -8.56
C GLY A 362 5.87 -23.69 -9.29
N LYS A 363 6.89 -22.86 -9.52
CA LYS A 363 8.14 -23.27 -10.13
C LYS A 363 9.33 -22.51 -9.54
N ARG A 364 10.42 -23.22 -9.26
CA ARG A 364 11.68 -22.61 -8.83
C ARG A 364 12.64 -22.34 -10.02
N PHE A 365 13.23 -21.15 -9.99
CA PHE A 365 14.21 -20.61 -10.93
C PHE A 365 15.42 -20.08 -10.13
N GLY A 366 16.42 -20.92 -9.89
CA GLY A 366 17.59 -20.56 -9.07
C GLY A 366 17.19 -20.20 -7.63
N ASN A 367 17.36 -18.93 -7.25
CA ASN A 367 16.94 -18.37 -5.96
C ASN A 367 15.60 -17.63 -6.03
N VAL A 368 14.87 -17.69 -7.15
CA VAL A 368 13.51 -17.16 -7.26
C VAL A 368 12.51 -18.32 -7.32
N PHE A 369 11.47 -18.26 -6.49
CA PHE A 369 10.35 -19.20 -6.55
C PHE A 369 9.10 -18.43 -6.97
N ILE A 370 8.39 -18.91 -8.00
CA ILE A 370 7.11 -18.34 -8.42
C ILE A 370 6.03 -19.34 -8.02
N GLY A 371 5.32 -19.03 -6.95
CA GLY A 371 4.31 -19.85 -6.31
C GLY A 371 2.89 -19.43 -6.68
N VAL A 372 2.01 -20.41 -6.86
CA VAL A 372 0.58 -20.17 -7.03
C VAL A 372 -0.08 -20.33 -5.67
N GLN A 373 -0.55 -19.21 -5.12
CA GLN A 373 -1.22 -19.20 -3.84
C GLN A 373 -2.54 -19.98 -3.97
N PRO A 374 -2.81 -20.92 -3.04
CA PRO A 374 -4.08 -21.65 -3.04
C PRO A 374 -5.27 -20.71 -2.85
N SER A 375 -6.45 -21.14 -3.29
CA SER A 375 -7.68 -20.40 -3.02
C SER A 375 -8.02 -20.42 -1.53
N PHE A 376 -8.97 -19.59 -1.11
CA PHE A 376 -9.44 -19.56 0.28
C PHE A 376 -10.09 -20.88 0.75
N GLY A 377 -10.54 -21.73 -0.18
CA GLY A 377 -11.41 -22.86 0.13
C GLY A 377 -12.88 -22.48 0.39
N TYR A 378 -13.20 -21.18 0.42
CA TYR A 378 -14.57 -20.64 0.50
C TYR A 378 -14.94 -19.97 -0.82
N GLU A 379 -16.15 -20.22 -1.31
CA GLU A 379 -16.67 -19.56 -2.52
C GLU A 379 -17.24 -18.17 -2.18
N GLY A 380 -16.97 -17.19 -3.05
CA GLY A 380 -17.53 -15.83 -2.96
C GLY A 380 -16.50 -14.73 -2.73
N ASP A 381 -16.98 -13.57 -2.26
CA ASP A 381 -16.19 -12.35 -2.05
C ASP A 381 -15.21 -12.48 -0.86
N PRO A 382 -13.88 -12.37 -1.09
CA PRO A 382 -12.84 -12.39 -0.06
C PRO A 382 -13.06 -11.43 1.10
N MET A 383 -13.66 -10.25 0.85
CA MET A 383 -13.92 -9.26 1.90
C MET A 383 -14.88 -9.78 2.97
N ARG A 384 -15.72 -10.77 2.66
CA ARG A 384 -16.60 -11.40 3.65
C ARG A 384 -15.82 -12.18 4.71
N LEU A 385 -14.62 -12.66 4.38
CA LEU A 385 -13.77 -13.40 5.33
C LEU A 385 -13.23 -12.50 6.45
N LEU A 386 -13.11 -11.18 6.22
CA LEU A 386 -12.76 -10.22 7.27
C LEU A 386 -13.71 -10.26 8.47
N PHE A 387 -14.96 -10.65 8.24
CA PHE A 387 -16.01 -10.70 9.25
C PHE A 387 -16.39 -12.13 9.66
N SER A 388 -15.74 -13.13 9.07
CA SER A 388 -16.04 -14.53 9.36
C SER A 388 -15.33 -14.97 10.64
N LYS A 389 -16.12 -15.37 11.65
CA LYS A 389 -15.61 -15.85 12.95
C LYS A 389 -15.14 -17.31 12.92
N SER A 390 -15.71 -18.11 12.02
CA SER A 390 -15.44 -19.55 11.93
C SER A 390 -14.54 -19.93 10.78
N ALA A 391 -14.20 -19.01 9.86
CA ALA A 391 -13.31 -19.33 8.76
C ALA A 391 -11.88 -19.58 9.25
N SER A 392 -11.16 -20.45 8.54
CA SER A 392 -9.72 -20.66 8.72
C SER A 392 -9.09 -21.02 7.38
N PRO A 393 -7.78 -20.77 7.17
CA PRO A 393 -7.10 -21.26 5.99
C PRO A 393 -7.14 -22.79 5.97
N HIS A 394 -7.33 -23.39 4.78
CA HIS A 394 -7.18 -24.83 4.63
C HIS A 394 -5.70 -25.25 4.71
N HIS A 395 -5.42 -26.53 4.95
CA HIS A 395 -4.04 -27.01 5.13
C HIS A 395 -3.11 -26.68 3.97
N GLY A 396 -3.57 -26.82 2.71
CA GLY A 396 -2.79 -26.45 1.53
C GLY A 396 -2.36 -24.98 1.52
N PHE A 397 -3.21 -24.08 2.03
CA PHE A 397 -2.89 -22.65 2.17
C PHE A 397 -1.78 -22.42 3.19
N ALA A 398 -1.90 -23.04 4.37
CA ALA A 398 -0.87 -22.95 5.40
C ALA A 398 0.45 -23.59 4.92
N ALA A 399 0.38 -24.75 4.27
CA ALA A 399 1.55 -25.46 3.74
C ALA A 399 2.32 -24.65 2.68
N TYR A 400 1.62 -23.85 1.87
CA TYR A 400 2.26 -22.91 0.93
C TYR A 400 3.15 -21.90 1.66
N HIS A 401 2.63 -21.22 2.69
CA HIS A 401 3.39 -20.23 3.45
C HIS A 401 4.50 -20.89 4.31
N THR A 402 4.23 -22.06 4.90
CA THR A 402 5.23 -22.86 5.60
C THR A 402 6.39 -23.24 4.67
N TYR A 403 6.09 -23.64 3.42
CA TYR A 403 7.11 -23.94 2.43
C TYR A 403 7.95 -22.69 2.11
N VAL A 404 7.30 -21.56 1.82
CA VAL A 404 7.99 -20.30 1.49
C VAL A 404 8.93 -19.87 2.62
N GLU A 405 8.47 -19.91 3.86
CA GLU A 405 9.25 -19.45 5.02
C GLU A 405 10.32 -20.45 5.47
N LYS A 406 9.95 -21.73 5.66
CA LYS A 406 10.79 -22.69 6.38
C LYS A 406 11.58 -23.64 5.47
N VAL A 407 11.02 -23.98 4.30
CA VAL A 407 11.63 -24.95 3.36
C VAL A 407 12.45 -24.23 2.30
N PHE A 408 11.81 -23.34 1.52
CA PHE A 408 12.48 -22.49 0.53
C PHE A 408 13.40 -21.46 1.21
N LYS A 409 13.01 -21.01 2.41
CA LYS A 409 13.73 -20.00 3.21
C LYS A 409 13.85 -18.69 2.45
N ALA A 410 12.72 -18.16 2.01
CA ALA A 410 12.65 -16.85 1.39
C ALA A 410 13.28 -15.78 2.31
N ASP A 411 13.99 -14.84 1.70
CA ASP A 411 14.41 -13.60 2.36
C ASP A 411 13.31 -12.53 2.24
N ALA A 412 12.47 -12.60 1.20
CA ALA A 412 11.29 -11.75 1.00
C ALA A 412 10.20 -12.49 0.21
N LEU A 413 8.95 -12.07 0.40
CA LEU A 413 7.79 -12.51 -0.38
C LEU A 413 7.21 -11.32 -1.14
N LEU A 414 7.08 -11.45 -2.46
CA LEU A 414 6.48 -10.44 -3.34
C LEU A 414 5.14 -10.94 -3.88
N HIS A 415 4.08 -10.22 -3.59
CA HIS A 415 2.75 -10.48 -4.12
C HIS A 415 2.46 -9.61 -5.34
N PHE A 416 1.86 -10.22 -6.37
CA PHE A 416 1.35 -9.51 -7.55
C PHE A 416 -0.18 -9.51 -7.53
N GLY A 417 -0.75 -8.31 -7.57
CA GLY A 417 -2.18 -8.11 -7.77
C GLY A 417 -2.94 -7.65 -6.54
N THR A 418 -4.16 -7.21 -6.77
CA THR A 418 -5.13 -6.87 -5.73
C THR A 418 -5.87 -8.13 -5.27
N HIS A 419 -6.33 -8.16 -4.02
CA HIS A 419 -7.05 -9.29 -3.41
C HIS A 419 -6.20 -10.52 -3.05
N GLY A 420 -5.01 -10.30 -2.47
CA GLY A 420 -4.27 -11.40 -1.89
C GLY A 420 -5.06 -12.05 -0.77
N SER A 421 -5.07 -13.37 -0.69
CA SER A 421 -5.95 -14.02 0.29
C SER A 421 -5.45 -13.91 1.72
N LEU A 422 -4.14 -13.71 1.88
CA LEU A 422 -3.44 -13.59 3.15
C LEU A 422 -4.00 -12.47 4.03
N GLU A 423 -4.17 -11.26 3.49
CA GLU A 423 -4.61 -10.10 4.27
C GLU A 423 -6.06 -10.21 4.74
N PHE A 424 -6.92 -10.94 4.03
CA PHE A 424 -8.33 -11.13 4.39
C PHE A 424 -8.59 -12.33 5.30
N MET A 425 -7.56 -13.13 5.63
CA MET A 425 -7.71 -14.26 6.54
C MET A 425 -8.18 -13.79 7.94
N PRO A 426 -8.99 -14.59 8.66
CA PRO A 426 -9.57 -14.18 9.94
C PRO A 426 -8.56 -13.74 11.00
N GLY A 427 -8.93 -12.71 11.76
CA GLY A 427 -8.09 -12.04 12.74
C GLY A 427 -8.51 -10.58 12.96
N LYS A 428 -7.91 -9.92 13.94
CA LYS A 428 -8.16 -8.51 14.32
C LYS A 428 -8.02 -7.58 13.11
N GLN A 429 -8.74 -6.46 13.04
CA GLN A 429 -8.66 -5.54 11.90
C GLN A 429 -7.31 -4.82 11.78
N VAL A 430 -6.76 -4.36 12.90
CA VAL A 430 -5.44 -3.70 12.99
C VAL A 430 -4.77 -4.09 14.31
N GLY A 431 -3.44 -4.22 14.31
CA GLY A 431 -2.68 -4.64 15.49
C GLY A 431 -2.90 -6.13 15.76
N MET A 432 -2.38 -6.97 14.86
CA MET A 432 -2.56 -8.43 14.91
C MET A 432 -1.95 -9.03 16.18
N SER A 433 -2.57 -10.10 16.67
CA SER A 433 -2.03 -10.98 17.72
C SER A 433 -1.50 -12.28 17.13
N SER A 434 -0.78 -13.05 17.94
CA SER A 434 -0.35 -14.42 17.62
C SER A 434 -1.49 -15.41 17.38
N ALA A 435 -2.75 -15.01 17.54
CA ALA A 435 -3.93 -15.80 17.18
C ALA A 435 -4.50 -15.46 15.80
N CYS A 436 -4.03 -14.37 15.16
CA CYS A 436 -4.52 -13.94 13.86
C CYS A 436 -3.84 -14.75 12.75
N TYR A 437 -4.60 -15.25 11.79
CA TYR A 437 -4.01 -16.04 10.69
C TYR A 437 -3.05 -15.23 9.80
N PRO A 438 -3.33 -13.96 9.41
CA PRO A 438 -2.38 -13.17 8.64
C PRO A 438 -0.99 -13.09 9.31
N ASP A 439 -0.95 -12.91 10.63
CA ASP A 439 0.27 -12.88 11.46
C ASP A 439 1.05 -14.20 11.37
N ARG A 440 0.36 -15.32 11.60
CA ARG A 440 0.95 -16.67 11.61
C ARG A 440 1.43 -17.14 10.23
N LEU A 441 0.72 -16.74 9.18
CA LEU A 441 1.00 -17.17 7.81
C LEU A 441 2.21 -16.42 7.23
N ILE A 442 2.26 -15.10 7.36
CA ILE A 442 3.41 -14.32 6.86
C ILE A 442 4.61 -14.39 7.81
N ASN A 443 4.32 -14.50 9.11
CA ASN A 443 5.26 -14.57 10.21
C ASN A 443 6.39 -13.54 10.08
N SER A 444 7.64 -13.98 9.94
CA SER A 444 8.82 -13.11 9.94
C SER A 444 9.17 -12.51 8.58
N LEU A 445 8.49 -12.89 7.50
CA LEU A 445 8.91 -12.51 6.14
C LEU A 445 8.62 -11.04 5.81
N PRO A 446 9.61 -10.30 5.28
CA PRO A 446 9.39 -9.04 4.60
C PRO A 446 8.40 -9.26 3.45
N ASN A 447 7.25 -8.60 3.54
CA ASN A 447 6.14 -8.79 2.63
C ASN A 447 6.05 -7.58 1.71
N LEU A 448 6.30 -7.79 0.42
CA LEU A 448 6.27 -6.76 -0.61
C LEU A 448 5.01 -6.97 -1.44
N TYR A 449 4.33 -5.89 -1.81
CA TYR A 449 3.13 -5.96 -2.65
C TYR A 449 3.23 -4.95 -3.78
N TYR A 450 3.00 -5.38 -5.02
CA TYR A 450 2.61 -4.46 -6.07
C TYR A 450 1.11 -4.19 -5.99
N TYR A 451 0.73 -2.93 -5.72
CA TYR A 451 -0.66 -2.51 -5.55
C TYR A 451 -1.03 -1.41 -6.55
N ALA A 452 -2.27 -1.43 -7.05
CA ALA A 452 -2.74 -0.38 -7.95
C ALA A 452 -2.80 0.97 -7.21
N ALA A 453 -2.26 2.03 -7.82
CA ALA A 453 -2.22 3.37 -7.20
C ALA A 453 -3.61 3.92 -6.85
N ASN A 454 -4.66 3.49 -7.56
CA ASN A 454 -6.04 3.91 -7.34
C ASN A 454 -6.81 3.08 -6.28
N ASN A 455 -6.18 2.08 -5.64
CA ASN A 455 -6.80 1.26 -4.59
C ASN A 455 -6.08 1.39 -3.23
N PRO A 456 -6.05 2.60 -2.62
CA PRO A 456 -5.37 2.81 -1.35
C PRO A 456 -6.07 2.12 -0.17
N SER A 457 -7.39 1.91 -0.23
CA SER A 457 -8.16 1.30 0.86
C SER A 457 -7.73 -0.13 1.13
N GLU A 458 -7.62 -0.97 0.08
CA GLU A 458 -7.20 -2.35 0.27
C GLU A 458 -5.68 -2.49 0.46
N ALA A 459 -4.88 -1.60 -0.15
CA ALA A 459 -3.45 -1.51 0.14
C ALA A 459 -3.19 -1.29 1.65
N THR A 460 -4.03 -0.44 2.28
CA THR A 460 -3.97 -0.18 3.72
C THR A 460 -4.33 -1.42 4.54
N ILE A 461 -5.26 -2.27 4.07
CA ILE A 461 -5.56 -3.56 4.74
C ILE A 461 -4.33 -4.46 4.71
N ALA A 462 -3.65 -4.58 3.56
CA ALA A 462 -2.42 -5.36 3.45
C ALA A 462 -1.29 -4.82 4.36
N LYS A 463 -1.09 -3.50 4.41
CA LYS A 463 -0.13 -2.87 5.35
C LYS A 463 -0.39 -3.26 6.80
N ARG A 464 -1.66 -3.21 7.23
CA ARG A 464 -2.06 -3.34 8.63
C ARG A 464 -2.26 -4.79 9.10
N ARG A 465 -2.59 -5.71 8.20
CA ARG A 465 -2.89 -7.12 8.54
C ARG A 465 -1.79 -8.10 8.14
N SER A 466 -1.09 -7.86 7.03
CA SER A 466 -0.04 -8.77 6.52
C SER A 466 1.35 -8.13 6.48
N TYR A 467 1.52 -6.96 7.09
CA TYR A 467 2.81 -6.26 7.20
C TYR A 467 3.41 -5.89 5.84
N ALA A 468 2.56 -5.61 4.86
CA ALA A 468 2.99 -5.35 3.50
C ALA A 468 3.64 -3.98 3.33
N ALA A 469 4.78 -3.93 2.63
CA ALA A 469 5.30 -2.74 1.98
C ALA A 469 4.67 -2.64 0.57
N THR A 470 3.75 -1.70 0.39
CA THR A 470 2.97 -1.58 -0.86
C THR A 470 3.62 -0.61 -1.84
N ILE A 471 4.17 -1.17 -2.91
CA ILE A 471 4.77 -0.44 -4.04
C ILE A 471 3.66 -0.19 -5.07
N SER A 472 3.42 1.07 -5.42
CA SER A 472 2.37 1.40 -6.37
C SER A 472 2.75 1.09 -7.81
N TYR A 473 1.78 0.64 -8.60
CA TYR A 473 1.85 0.64 -10.06
C TYR A 473 0.69 1.45 -10.65
N LEU A 474 0.90 1.99 -11.85
CA LEU A 474 -0.13 2.75 -12.54
C LEU A 474 -1.15 1.80 -13.18
N THR A 475 -2.43 2.12 -13.14
CA THR A 475 -3.42 1.41 -13.97
C THR A 475 -3.11 1.67 -15.46
N PRO A 476 -3.60 0.81 -16.38
CA PRO A 476 -3.47 1.03 -17.81
C PRO A 476 -3.87 2.46 -18.19
N PRO A 477 -3.21 3.04 -19.21
CA PRO A 477 -3.63 4.32 -19.76
C PRO A 477 -5.11 4.23 -20.12
N ALA A 478 -5.84 5.25 -19.74
CA ALA A 478 -7.27 5.27 -19.95
C ALA A 478 -7.57 5.87 -21.32
N GLU A 479 -8.47 5.24 -22.05
CA GLU A 479 -8.92 5.70 -23.36
C GLU A 479 -10.37 6.18 -23.26
N ASN A 480 -10.77 7.05 -24.18
CA ASN A 480 -12.19 7.34 -24.39
C ASN A 480 -12.85 6.09 -24.96
N ALA A 481 -13.98 5.66 -24.38
CA ALA A 481 -14.67 4.45 -24.80
C ALA A 481 -15.09 4.48 -26.28
N GLY A 482 -15.30 5.69 -26.83
CA GLY A 482 -15.65 5.90 -28.22
C GLY A 482 -17.08 5.45 -28.53
N LEU A 483 -17.44 5.51 -29.81
CA LEU A 483 -18.71 5.00 -30.33
C LEU A 483 -18.46 3.82 -31.27
N TYR A 484 -19.29 2.78 -31.16
CA TYR A 484 -19.18 1.57 -31.98
C TYR A 484 -20.53 1.12 -32.53
N LYS A 485 -20.51 0.50 -33.71
CA LYS A 485 -21.69 -0.07 -34.39
C LYS A 485 -22.84 0.94 -34.47
N GLY A 486 -24.04 0.58 -34.01
CA GLY A 486 -25.23 1.44 -34.07
C GLY A 486 -25.08 2.79 -33.35
N LEU A 487 -24.26 2.88 -32.29
CA LEU A 487 -24.02 4.16 -31.61
C LEU A 487 -23.22 5.14 -32.49
N LYS A 488 -22.32 4.62 -33.34
CA LYS A 488 -21.57 5.43 -34.30
C LYS A 488 -22.50 5.94 -35.40
N GLU A 489 -23.35 5.07 -35.95
CA GLU A 489 -24.36 5.43 -36.95
C GLU A 489 -25.32 6.50 -36.39
N LEU A 490 -25.77 6.35 -35.15
CA LEU A 490 -26.60 7.35 -34.47
C LEU A 490 -25.89 8.70 -34.34
N GLY A 491 -24.60 8.71 -34.02
CA GLY A 491 -23.79 9.92 -33.98
C GLY A 491 -23.71 10.64 -35.34
N GLU A 492 -23.61 9.89 -36.44
CA GLU A 492 -23.63 10.44 -37.80
C GLU A 492 -24.98 11.07 -38.16
N LEU A 493 -26.09 10.45 -37.73
CA LEU A 493 -27.44 11.01 -37.88
C LEU A 493 -27.62 12.31 -37.10
N VAL A 494 -27.15 12.35 -35.84
CA VAL A 494 -27.17 13.56 -35.00
C VAL A 494 -26.33 14.68 -35.62
N SER A 495 -25.15 14.37 -36.15
CA SER A 495 -24.31 15.35 -36.84
C SER A 495 -25.01 15.93 -38.09
N SER A 496 -25.68 15.07 -38.85
CA SER A 496 -26.43 15.46 -40.06
C SER A 496 -27.61 16.38 -39.75
N TYR A 497 -28.16 16.34 -38.53
CA TYR A 497 -29.24 17.24 -38.11
C TYR A 497 -28.85 18.72 -38.22
N LYS A 498 -27.59 19.10 -37.93
CA LYS A 498 -27.17 20.52 -38.00
C LYS A 498 -27.41 21.14 -39.38
N GLY A 499 -27.13 20.42 -40.47
CA GLY A 499 -27.35 20.90 -41.83
C GLY A 499 -28.80 20.77 -42.32
N LEU A 500 -29.62 19.94 -41.66
CA LEU A 500 -31.00 19.65 -42.04
C LEU A 500 -32.04 20.32 -41.11
N ARG A 501 -31.60 20.93 -40.01
CA ARG A 501 -32.43 21.48 -38.94
C ARG A 501 -33.53 22.42 -39.44
N GLU A 502 -33.16 23.39 -40.28
CA GLU A 502 -34.10 24.39 -40.82
C GLU A 502 -34.86 23.91 -42.06
N ASN A 503 -34.56 22.71 -42.57
CA ASN A 503 -35.26 22.16 -43.71
C ASN A 503 -36.62 21.57 -43.29
N GLU A 504 -37.71 22.22 -43.68
CA GLU A 504 -39.07 21.82 -43.29
C GLU A 504 -39.44 20.39 -43.69
N ALA A 505 -38.87 19.86 -44.77
CA ALA A 505 -39.15 18.49 -45.24
C ALA A 505 -38.21 17.45 -44.61
N ARG A 506 -36.92 17.76 -44.48
CA ARG A 506 -35.89 16.80 -44.10
C ARG A 506 -35.55 16.82 -42.60
N GLY A 507 -35.71 17.95 -41.92
CA GLY A 507 -35.49 18.11 -40.47
C GLY A 507 -36.30 17.14 -39.62
N PRO A 508 -37.64 17.03 -39.77
CA PRO A 508 -38.40 16.04 -39.02
C PRO A 508 -38.07 14.59 -39.42
N SER A 509 -37.76 14.32 -40.69
CA SER A 509 -37.39 12.98 -41.15
C SER A 509 -36.12 12.44 -40.50
N ILE A 510 -35.10 13.30 -40.32
CA ILE A 510 -33.86 12.90 -39.65
C ILE A 510 -34.09 12.69 -38.14
N VAL A 511 -34.96 13.47 -37.49
CA VAL A 511 -35.33 13.27 -36.08
C VAL A 511 -36.01 11.92 -35.87
N ASN A 512 -36.95 11.53 -36.74
CA ASN A 512 -37.57 10.19 -36.68
C ASN A 512 -36.51 9.07 -36.82
N SER A 513 -35.51 9.28 -37.69
CA SER A 513 -34.40 8.32 -37.87
C SER A 513 -33.49 8.25 -36.63
N ILE A 514 -33.21 9.39 -35.99
CA ILE A 514 -32.47 9.47 -34.73
C ILE A 514 -33.23 8.73 -33.62
N VAL A 515 -34.54 8.93 -33.48
CA VAL A 515 -35.36 8.26 -32.45
C VAL A 515 -35.38 6.74 -32.65
N ALA A 516 -35.59 6.25 -33.87
CA ALA A 516 -35.60 4.82 -34.17
C ALA A 516 -34.23 4.16 -33.92
N SER A 517 -33.14 4.83 -34.34
CA SER A 517 -31.78 4.33 -34.11
C SER A 517 -31.41 4.39 -32.62
N ALA A 518 -31.83 5.42 -31.87
CA ALA A 518 -31.65 5.51 -30.43
C ALA A 518 -32.36 4.38 -29.67
N ARG A 519 -33.61 4.04 -30.05
CA ARG A 519 -34.36 2.91 -29.50
C ARG A 519 -33.71 1.56 -29.83
N THR A 520 -33.20 1.39 -31.05
CA THR A 520 -32.41 0.20 -31.42
C THR A 520 -31.17 0.05 -30.54
N CYS A 521 -30.55 1.17 -30.16
CA CYS A 521 -29.41 1.22 -29.24
C CYS A 521 -29.81 1.12 -27.75
N ASN A 522 -31.09 0.93 -27.41
CA ASN A 522 -31.65 0.92 -26.06
C ASN A 522 -31.49 2.24 -25.26
N LEU A 523 -31.24 3.38 -25.93
CA LEU A 523 -31.12 4.68 -25.25
C LEU A 523 -32.46 5.20 -24.72
N ASP A 524 -33.59 4.59 -25.10
CA ASP A 524 -34.91 4.88 -24.53
C ASP A 524 -35.04 4.49 -23.06
N LYS A 525 -34.14 3.64 -22.53
CA LYS A 525 -34.06 3.33 -21.11
C LYS A 525 -33.30 4.40 -20.32
N ASP A 526 -32.43 5.15 -21.00
CA ASP A 526 -31.64 6.23 -20.42
C ASP A 526 -32.33 7.59 -20.56
N ILE A 527 -33.11 7.78 -21.63
CA ILE A 527 -33.82 9.02 -21.96
C ILE A 527 -35.32 8.78 -21.78
N SER A 528 -35.83 9.12 -20.59
CA SER A 528 -37.19 8.77 -20.15
C SER A 528 -38.33 9.33 -21.01
N ASP A 529 -38.08 10.44 -21.70
CA ASP A 529 -39.05 11.17 -22.51
C ASP A 529 -38.73 11.12 -24.02
N LEU A 530 -37.96 10.12 -24.44
CA LEU A 530 -37.70 9.88 -25.87
C LEU A 530 -39.01 9.54 -26.60
N PRO A 531 -39.35 10.23 -27.71
CA PRO A 531 -40.57 9.95 -28.48
C PRO A 531 -40.71 8.48 -28.89
N LEU A 532 -41.94 8.00 -29.10
CA LEU A 532 -42.18 6.66 -29.64
C LEU A 532 -41.84 6.64 -31.13
N GLU A 533 -41.48 5.48 -31.68
CA GLU A 533 -41.22 5.36 -33.14
C GLU A 533 -42.47 5.67 -33.98
N SER A 534 -43.67 5.54 -33.39
CA SER A 534 -44.94 5.89 -34.03
C SER A 534 -45.21 7.39 -34.08
N ASP A 535 -44.46 8.21 -33.32
CA ASP A 535 -44.67 9.65 -33.26
C ASP A 535 -43.96 10.32 -34.44
N ASP A 536 -44.70 11.12 -35.22
CA ASP A 536 -44.09 11.85 -36.33
C ASP A 536 -43.51 13.18 -35.83
N ALA A 537 -42.18 13.31 -35.90
CA ALA A 537 -41.48 14.55 -35.55
C ALA A 537 -41.97 15.77 -36.35
N LYS A 538 -42.69 15.60 -37.48
CA LYS A 538 -43.36 16.70 -38.17
C LYS A 538 -44.33 17.48 -37.27
N ALA A 539 -44.95 16.80 -36.30
CA ALA A 539 -45.86 17.41 -35.34
C ALA A 539 -45.15 18.21 -34.23
N LEU A 540 -43.84 18.01 -34.05
CA LEU A 540 -43.03 18.72 -33.06
C LEU A 540 -42.61 20.10 -33.59
N THR A 541 -42.55 21.08 -32.69
CA THR A 541 -41.92 22.38 -32.97
C THR A 541 -40.41 22.21 -33.17
N LEU A 542 -39.76 23.21 -33.78
CA LEU A 542 -38.30 23.20 -33.96
C LEU A 542 -37.57 23.05 -32.61
N GLU A 543 -38.02 23.76 -31.58
CA GLU A 543 -37.46 23.69 -30.23
C GLU A 543 -37.60 22.29 -29.61
N GLN A 544 -38.76 21.64 -29.79
CA GLN A 544 -38.98 20.28 -29.30
C GLN A 544 -38.12 19.24 -30.04
N ARG A 545 -37.90 19.43 -31.35
CA ARG A 545 -36.97 18.58 -32.12
C ARG A 545 -35.54 18.75 -31.65
N ASP A 546 -35.12 19.98 -31.39
CA ASP A 546 -33.79 20.29 -30.87
C ASP A 546 -33.57 19.66 -29.49
N ASP A 547 -34.58 19.69 -28.61
CA ASP A 547 -34.53 19.06 -27.29
C ASP A 547 -34.35 17.54 -27.37
N VAL A 548 -35.12 16.87 -28.26
CA VAL A 548 -34.96 15.42 -28.50
C VAL A 548 -33.55 15.10 -28.99
N VAL A 549 -33.06 15.83 -30.00
CA VAL A 549 -31.71 15.60 -30.54
C VAL A 549 -30.64 15.92 -29.50
N GLY A 550 -30.80 16.99 -28.71
CA GLY A 550 -29.87 17.39 -27.67
C GLY A 550 -29.74 16.34 -26.57
N LYS A 551 -30.84 15.73 -26.12
CA LYS A 551 -30.83 14.62 -25.14
C LYS A 551 -30.10 13.40 -25.65
N VAL A 552 -30.40 12.97 -26.88
CA VAL A 552 -29.71 11.84 -27.53
C VAL A 552 -28.22 12.14 -27.71
N TYR A 553 -27.90 13.37 -28.12
CA TYR A 553 -26.52 13.78 -28.34
C TYR A 553 -25.71 13.84 -27.04
N GLY A 554 -26.28 14.41 -25.98
CA GLY A 554 -25.66 14.45 -24.66
C GLY A 554 -25.33 13.05 -24.15
N ARG A 555 -26.28 12.10 -24.28
CA ARG A 555 -26.06 10.71 -23.84
C ARG A 555 -25.01 9.99 -24.69
N LEU A 556 -24.99 10.23 -26.01
CA LEU A 556 -23.93 9.70 -26.87
C LEU A 556 -22.55 10.23 -26.50
N MET A 557 -22.44 11.53 -26.22
CA MET A 557 -21.16 12.13 -25.83
C MET A 557 -20.71 11.67 -24.45
N GLU A 558 -21.64 11.39 -23.52
CA GLU A 558 -21.30 10.76 -22.24
C GLU A 558 -20.68 9.36 -22.44
N ILE A 559 -21.23 8.56 -23.36
CA ILE A 559 -20.66 7.23 -23.69
C ILE A 559 -19.31 7.40 -24.36
N GLU A 560 -19.21 8.23 -25.40
CA GLU A 560 -17.98 8.46 -26.17
C GLU A 560 -16.83 8.92 -25.27
N SER A 561 -17.10 9.91 -24.43
CA SER A 561 -16.08 10.60 -23.64
C SER A 561 -15.73 9.88 -22.34
N ARG A 562 -16.48 8.83 -21.95
CA ARG A 562 -16.20 8.05 -20.75
C ARG A 562 -14.78 7.50 -20.80
N LEU A 563 -13.96 7.96 -19.87
CA LEU A 563 -12.57 7.55 -19.76
C LEU A 563 -12.49 6.24 -18.96
N LEU A 564 -11.95 5.19 -19.56
CA LEU A 564 -11.78 3.90 -18.90
C LEU A 564 -10.46 3.23 -19.32
N PRO A 565 -9.82 2.47 -18.42
CA PRO A 565 -8.61 1.71 -18.76
C PRO A 565 -8.92 0.63 -19.81
N CYS A 566 -8.26 0.72 -20.97
CA CYS A 566 -8.37 -0.25 -22.05
C CYS A 566 -7.12 -1.13 -22.08
N GLY A 567 -7.12 -2.23 -21.33
CA GLY A 567 -6.03 -3.21 -21.34
C GLY A 567 -5.49 -3.55 -19.96
N LEU A 568 -4.23 -3.96 -19.90
CA LEU A 568 -3.53 -4.40 -18.69
C LEU A 568 -2.17 -3.69 -18.57
N HIS A 569 -1.77 -3.38 -17.34
CA HIS A 569 -0.49 -2.76 -17.05
C HIS A 569 0.60 -3.83 -16.94
N THR A 570 1.81 -3.52 -17.41
CA THR A 570 3.01 -4.31 -17.13
C THR A 570 3.94 -3.49 -16.24
N VAL A 571 4.30 -4.02 -15.06
CA VAL A 571 5.22 -3.34 -14.13
C VAL A 571 6.52 -2.95 -14.84
N GLY A 572 6.94 -1.70 -14.66
CA GLY A 572 8.16 -1.15 -15.27
C GLY A 572 7.99 -0.67 -16.71
N LYS A 573 6.79 -0.78 -17.30
CA LYS A 573 6.45 -0.19 -18.60
C LYS A 573 5.49 0.99 -18.41
N PRO A 574 5.97 2.24 -18.40
CA PRO A 574 5.10 3.41 -18.34
C PRO A 574 4.32 3.57 -19.65
N PRO A 575 3.18 4.31 -19.64
CA PRO A 575 2.47 4.64 -20.86
C PRO A 575 3.34 5.50 -21.78
N THR A 576 3.13 5.38 -23.07
CA THR A 576 3.71 6.27 -24.08
C THR A 576 3.11 7.68 -23.96
N ALA A 577 3.76 8.67 -24.57
CA ALA A 577 3.23 10.02 -24.63
C ALA A 577 1.81 10.06 -25.25
N GLU A 578 1.59 9.31 -26.33
CA GLU A 578 0.29 9.23 -27.01
C GLU A 578 -0.79 8.65 -26.10
N GLU A 579 -0.50 7.53 -25.43
CA GLU A 579 -1.42 6.88 -24.48
C GLU A 579 -1.74 7.76 -23.26
N SER A 580 -0.87 8.70 -22.92
CA SER A 580 -1.05 9.61 -21.78
C SER A 580 -1.98 10.79 -22.09
N ILE A 581 -2.25 11.09 -23.37
CA ILE A 581 -3.01 12.28 -23.80
C ILE A 581 -4.40 12.31 -23.17
N ALA A 582 -5.15 11.22 -23.23
CA ALA A 582 -6.52 11.18 -22.73
C ALA A 582 -6.60 11.38 -21.21
N THR A 583 -5.62 10.86 -20.46
CA THR A 583 -5.48 11.15 -19.02
C THR A 583 -5.13 12.61 -18.78
N LEU A 584 -4.18 13.18 -19.51
CA LEU A 584 -3.79 14.60 -19.39
C LEU A 584 -4.93 15.56 -19.73
N VAL A 585 -5.78 15.22 -20.71
CA VAL A 585 -7.00 15.97 -21.05
C VAL A 585 -7.94 16.09 -19.86
N ASN A 586 -8.11 15.01 -19.09
CA ASN A 586 -8.95 15.03 -17.90
C ASN A 586 -8.28 15.78 -16.74
N ILE A 587 -6.96 15.64 -16.57
CA ILE A 587 -6.18 16.42 -15.59
C ILE A 587 -6.33 17.92 -15.84
N ALA A 588 -6.31 18.35 -17.11
CA ALA A 588 -6.48 19.74 -17.53
C ALA A 588 -7.94 20.24 -17.41
N SER A 589 -8.90 19.33 -17.26
CA SER A 589 -10.33 19.64 -17.18
C SER A 589 -10.84 19.90 -15.75
N ILE A 590 -9.96 19.90 -14.74
CA ILE A 590 -10.33 20.08 -13.33
C ILE A 590 -9.68 21.35 -12.78
N ASP A 591 -10.47 22.17 -12.07
CA ASP A 591 -9.94 23.32 -11.34
C ASP A 591 -9.15 22.86 -10.11
N ARG A 592 -8.02 23.52 -9.82
CA ARG A 592 -7.16 23.24 -8.65
C ARG A 592 -7.00 24.52 -7.83
N PRO A 593 -7.98 24.87 -6.98
CA PRO A 593 -7.93 26.08 -6.15
C PRO A 593 -6.69 26.16 -5.26
N GLU A 594 -6.22 25.01 -4.75
CA GLU A 594 -5.01 24.85 -3.95
C GLU A 594 -3.75 25.34 -4.68
N ASP A 595 -3.68 25.09 -5.99
CA ASP A 595 -2.59 25.51 -6.87
C ASP A 595 -2.86 26.86 -7.57
N LYS A 596 -4.04 27.45 -7.33
CA LYS A 596 -4.55 28.63 -8.05
C LYS A 596 -4.62 28.44 -9.56
N VAL A 597 -4.84 27.20 -10.02
CA VAL A 597 -4.95 26.84 -11.44
C VAL A 597 -6.42 26.60 -11.80
N ARG A 598 -6.87 27.22 -12.90
CA ARG A 598 -8.20 26.98 -13.48
C ARG A 598 -8.11 25.92 -14.58
N SER A 599 -9.17 25.15 -14.74
CA SER A 599 -9.31 24.15 -15.80
C SER A 599 -9.36 24.80 -17.19
N LEU A 600 -8.84 24.09 -18.19
CA LEU A 600 -8.86 24.56 -19.57
C LEU A 600 -10.30 24.75 -20.11
N PRO A 601 -11.28 23.86 -19.83
CA PRO A 601 -12.68 24.11 -20.15
C PRO A 601 -13.22 25.42 -19.57
N ARG A 602 -12.93 25.74 -18.30
CA ARG A 602 -13.37 26.99 -17.67
C ARG A 602 -12.76 28.21 -18.36
N ILE A 603 -11.45 28.17 -18.63
CA ILE A 603 -10.74 29.25 -19.33
C ILE A 603 -11.35 29.48 -20.72
N LEU A 604 -11.65 28.41 -21.46
CA LEU A 604 -12.26 28.49 -22.78
C LEU A 604 -13.69 29.02 -22.73
N ALA A 605 -14.50 28.60 -21.76
CA ALA A 605 -15.85 29.12 -21.56
C ALA A 605 -15.85 30.62 -21.24
N GLU A 606 -15.00 31.06 -20.29
CA GLU A 606 -14.86 32.46 -19.90
C GLU A 606 -14.37 33.33 -21.06
N SER A 607 -13.50 32.81 -21.93
CA SER A 607 -13.04 33.53 -23.12
C SER A 607 -14.17 33.86 -24.11
N ARG A 608 -15.27 33.10 -24.06
CA ARG A 608 -16.49 33.31 -24.84
C ARG A 608 -17.59 34.01 -24.02
N GLY A 609 -17.27 34.52 -22.83
CA GLY A 609 -18.23 35.18 -21.94
C GLY A 609 -19.29 34.23 -21.35
N ARG A 610 -19.00 32.93 -21.27
CA ARG A 610 -19.88 31.90 -20.71
C ARG A 610 -19.31 31.34 -19.41
N ASP A 611 -20.18 30.79 -18.56
CA ASP A 611 -19.79 30.04 -17.37
C ASP A 611 -19.86 28.52 -17.65
N ILE A 612 -18.83 27.78 -17.24
CA ILE A 612 -18.75 26.33 -17.52
C ILE A 612 -19.80 25.52 -16.73
N GLU A 613 -20.20 25.96 -15.53
CA GLU A 613 -21.23 25.27 -14.75
C GLU A 613 -22.62 25.42 -15.38
N GLU A 614 -22.90 26.59 -15.97
CA GLU A 614 -24.10 26.83 -16.77
C GLU A 614 -24.13 25.91 -17.99
N ILE A 615 -23.00 25.80 -18.72
CA ILE A 615 -22.88 24.91 -19.87
C ILE A 615 -23.13 23.44 -19.47
N TYR A 616 -22.53 22.97 -18.38
CA TYR A 616 -22.79 21.61 -17.89
C TYR A 616 -24.26 21.38 -17.52
N ARG A 617 -24.89 22.34 -16.83
CA ARG A 617 -26.31 22.23 -16.44
C ARG A 617 -27.23 22.18 -17.65
N ASN A 618 -26.98 23.04 -18.63
CA ASN A 618 -27.79 23.10 -19.84
C ASN A 618 -27.55 21.89 -20.76
N ASN A 619 -26.33 21.35 -20.79
CA ASN A 619 -26.03 20.07 -21.41
C ASN A 619 -26.86 18.93 -20.80
N ASN A 620 -26.92 18.84 -19.47
CA ASN A 620 -27.72 17.83 -18.77
C ASN A 620 -29.23 17.97 -19.04
N ASN A 621 -29.68 19.19 -19.30
CA ASN A 621 -31.06 19.48 -19.71
C ASN A 621 -31.33 19.25 -21.20
N GLY A 622 -30.33 18.82 -21.99
CA GLY A 622 -30.48 18.57 -23.42
C GLY A 622 -30.53 19.83 -24.29
N VAL A 623 -30.12 20.99 -23.78
CA VAL A 623 -30.13 22.25 -24.55
C VAL A 623 -29.08 22.16 -25.67
N LEU A 624 -29.53 21.92 -26.91
CA LEU A 624 -28.67 21.58 -28.05
C LEU A 624 -27.50 22.54 -28.29
N VAL A 625 -27.71 23.84 -28.06
CA VAL A 625 -26.67 24.88 -28.18
C VAL A 625 -25.53 24.63 -27.19
N ASP A 626 -25.85 24.31 -25.94
CA ASP A 626 -24.85 24.09 -24.90
C ASP A 626 -24.27 22.67 -24.95
N VAL A 627 -25.02 21.66 -25.39
CA VAL A 627 -24.46 20.34 -25.73
C VAL A 627 -23.42 20.47 -26.84
N THR A 628 -23.73 21.27 -27.88
CA THR A 628 -22.79 21.54 -28.98
C THR A 628 -21.58 22.33 -28.50
N LEU A 629 -21.79 23.39 -27.71
CA LEU A 629 -20.70 24.21 -27.18
C LEU A 629 -19.77 23.41 -26.27
N LEU A 630 -20.32 22.53 -25.42
CA LEU A 630 -19.53 21.64 -24.57
C LEU A 630 -18.65 20.71 -25.40
N GLN A 631 -19.17 20.17 -26.50
CA GLN A 631 -18.37 19.34 -27.40
C GLN A 631 -17.24 20.14 -28.06
N GLU A 632 -17.51 21.37 -28.51
CA GLU A 632 -16.47 22.24 -29.09
C GLU A 632 -15.36 22.55 -28.08
N ILE A 633 -15.72 22.83 -26.82
CA ILE A 633 -14.76 23.05 -25.74
C ILE A 633 -13.95 21.77 -25.50
N THR A 634 -14.61 20.61 -25.42
CA THR A 634 -13.96 19.31 -25.21
C THR A 634 -12.95 18.99 -26.30
N GLU A 635 -13.31 19.22 -27.57
CA GLU A 635 -12.41 18.98 -28.71
C GLU A 635 -11.24 19.96 -28.73
N ALA A 636 -11.48 21.23 -28.36
CA ALA A 636 -10.42 22.24 -28.23
C ALA A 636 -9.43 21.86 -27.12
N VAL A 637 -9.90 21.33 -25.98
CA VAL A 637 -9.06 20.81 -24.89
C VAL A 637 -8.23 19.63 -25.38
N ARG A 638 -8.87 18.63 -26.02
CA ARG A 638 -8.19 17.45 -26.60
C ARG A 638 -7.07 17.87 -27.56
N THR A 639 -7.37 18.77 -28.48
CA THR A 639 -6.40 19.28 -29.47
C THR A 639 -5.26 20.05 -28.81
N SER A 640 -5.56 20.90 -27.82
CA SER A 640 -4.55 21.71 -27.12
C SER A 640 -3.58 20.84 -26.33
N VAL A 641 -4.09 19.84 -25.60
CA VAL A 641 -3.27 18.91 -24.82
C VAL A 641 -2.45 18.00 -25.74
N ARG A 642 -3.03 17.49 -26.82
CA ARG A 642 -2.29 16.73 -27.85
C ARG A 642 -1.13 17.55 -28.43
N ALA A 643 -1.39 18.78 -28.83
CA ALA A 643 -0.35 19.67 -29.36
C ALA A 643 0.77 19.97 -28.34
N MET A 644 0.42 20.09 -27.05
CA MET A 644 1.40 20.24 -25.97
C MET A 644 2.28 18.99 -25.83
N VAL A 645 1.67 17.79 -25.84
CA VAL A 645 2.38 16.52 -25.73
C VAL A 645 3.30 16.31 -26.93
N GLU A 646 2.82 16.47 -28.16
CA GLU A 646 3.61 16.34 -29.39
C GLU A 646 4.87 17.24 -29.38
N ARG A 647 4.74 18.47 -28.86
CA ARG A 647 5.86 19.42 -28.74
C ARG A 647 6.86 19.10 -27.63
N SER A 648 6.44 18.30 -26.65
CA SER A 648 7.24 17.99 -25.45
C SER A 648 7.82 16.58 -25.49
N THR A 649 7.59 15.84 -26.58
CA THR A 649 7.96 14.42 -26.73
C THR A 649 9.34 14.27 -27.38
N ASN A 650 10.20 13.45 -26.78
CA ASN A 650 11.52 13.10 -27.29
C ASN A 650 11.46 11.99 -28.37
N SER A 651 12.62 11.60 -28.91
CA SER A 651 12.76 10.53 -29.90
C SER A 651 12.36 9.13 -29.42
N GLU A 652 12.15 8.93 -28.11
CA GLU A 652 11.66 7.68 -27.52
C GLU A 652 10.16 7.69 -27.25
N GLY A 653 9.43 8.73 -27.65
CA GLY A 653 7.99 8.86 -27.39
C GLY A 653 7.67 9.22 -25.94
N ARG A 654 8.59 9.87 -25.22
CA ARG A 654 8.45 10.29 -23.81
C ARG A 654 8.43 11.80 -23.68
N VAL A 655 7.66 12.32 -22.72
CA VAL A 655 7.69 13.74 -22.35
C VAL A 655 8.92 14.02 -21.47
N GLU A 656 9.93 14.73 -21.99
CA GLU A 656 11.20 15.00 -21.27
C GLU A 656 11.17 16.29 -20.44
N SER A 657 10.40 17.30 -20.86
CA SER A 657 10.26 18.57 -20.14
C SER A 657 8.98 19.29 -20.55
N VAL A 658 8.22 19.80 -19.57
CA VAL A 658 7.15 20.77 -19.84
C VAL A 658 7.85 22.11 -20.11
N ASN A 659 8.13 22.40 -21.39
CA ASN A 659 8.76 23.68 -21.75
C ASN A 659 7.82 24.82 -21.32
N PRO A 660 8.25 25.77 -20.47
CA PRO A 660 7.41 26.90 -20.11
C PRO A 660 7.08 27.69 -21.39
N MET A 661 5.79 27.83 -21.73
CA MET A 661 5.35 28.64 -22.87
C MET A 661 5.81 30.11 -22.81
N GLN A 662 6.40 30.55 -21.68
CA GLN A 662 6.89 31.89 -21.44
C GLN A 662 8.04 32.33 -22.38
N GLY A 663 8.76 31.40 -23.00
CA GLY A 663 9.90 31.73 -23.89
C GLY A 663 9.55 32.12 -25.33
N LEU A 664 8.28 32.12 -25.73
CA LEU A 664 7.88 32.27 -27.14
C LEU A 664 7.02 33.51 -27.46
N MET A 665 6.74 34.37 -26.48
CA MET A 665 6.14 35.70 -26.74
C MET A 665 7.18 36.78 -27.11
N GLU A 666 8.47 36.44 -27.19
CA GLU A 666 9.56 37.35 -27.58
C GLU A 666 10.25 36.98 -28.92
N ARG A 667 9.57 36.29 -29.84
CA ARG A 667 10.07 36.13 -31.22
C ARG A 667 9.06 36.49 -32.28
#